data_AF-A0A7V2ELF9-F1
#
_entry.id   AF-A0A7V2ELF9-F1
#
_cell.length_a   1.000
_cell.length_b   1.000
_cell.length_c   1.000
_cell.angle_alpha   90.00
_cell.angle_beta   90.00
_cell.angle_gamma   90.00
#
_symmetry.space_group_name_H-M   'P 1'
#
loop_
_entity.id
_entity.type
_entity.pdbx_description
1 polymer ?
#
loop_
_entity_poly.entity_id
_entity_poly.type
_entity_poly.pdbx_seq_one_letter_code
_entity_poly.pdbx_strand_id
1 'polypeptide(L)'
;MTVPRGRPNPDVNGALLIADFVFSRHRKYKRLWRIHKVMKITSKMISDLVNKRQSRNVNHFHNLQDRMYIGRCIMKASDDQAGTTKTFSYRSRISEIEQYRANIVEGSRWLASVDAALENIIEIIRQVKEIAVSMANNTYDAAARDSMADQVRSLFRQMLQAGNLQQNSRYLFSGLMTRTEPFAASSRGVVYNGDQGQVQYEIETATRISINIPGSDIFTRAFRILGEDSDLRAGIDGNTQLADLNSGRGVDLSPGSFIITDQNLGNSVTVTIPPGTASIESMMAGINSQLAAAGIDNLTVRLGDQRNNLRLAAADKPQVSLSTPLANLNYGHGIGSEPYEIRIHSADYSTDLTVDLSAASTIGDVINEINATLVDAGIDRVTAGLNAALSGIDIEDTNIASLNLQVSEISNDSLTGAALHILGNISPLLSGQDLNPRPDFSVEEVAPGNTTAADIGLLGNFHYDLVGNDLDPQITPLTPLALINNGSGCQLDKIMISQGSSSLTVDPGTTGIATIGDLMNIINSCGLPIQASINENHKGLQVESTVIGRTLLIEDSGTSDTAYNLGIEGSPDVLGNLIFLVDAIRNNDKKPIGKVIASLDSSINHILNERASMQAKMIRLHTAESRLMDYSLELTKLLSETEGEDLSELAADLASHEHIFSAALNSAARIIQPSLMDFIR
;
A
#
# COMPACT_ATOMS: atom_id res chain seq x y z
N MET A 1 -31.11 46.34 -32.96
CA MET A 1 -31.52 47.71 -32.55
C MET A 1 -30.60 48.68 -33.31
N THR A 2 -30.99 49.47 -34.32
CA THR A 2 -32.04 50.52 -34.41
C THR A 2 -31.89 51.61 -33.34
N VAL A 3 -31.83 52.93 -33.62
CA VAL A 3 -31.99 53.72 -34.86
C VAL A 3 -31.25 55.10 -34.70
N PRO A 4 -31.02 55.92 -35.74
CA PRO A 4 -29.98 56.98 -35.74
C PRO A 4 -30.49 58.43 -35.97
N ARG A 5 -29.58 59.34 -36.38
CA ARG A 5 -29.70 60.72 -36.95
C ARG A 5 -29.39 61.88 -35.97
N GLY A 6 -28.85 63.02 -36.42
CA GLY A 6 -28.58 63.40 -37.81
C GLY A 6 -27.69 64.63 -38.07
N ARG A 7 -27.50 64.87 -39.38
CA ARG A 7 -26.99 66.08 -40.08
C ARG A 7 -27.93 67.30 -39.83
N PRO A 8 -27.59 68.58 -40.17
CA PRO A 8 -26.86 68.98 -41.40
C PRO A 8 -25.97 70.26 -41.41
N ASN A 9 -25.35 70.46 -42.57
CA ASN A 9 -24.87 71.74 -43.16
C ASN A 9 -25.80 72.02 -44.36
N PRO A 10 -26.30 73.26 -44.63
CA PRO A 10 -25.55 74.34 -45.31
C PRO A 10 -25.88 75.74 -44.70
N ASP A 11 -25.80 76.95 -45.31
CA ASP A 11 -25.54 77.53 -46.66
C ASP A 11 -24.86 78.93 -46.47
N VAL A 12 -23.92 79.42 -47.29
CA VAL A 12 -24.03 80.19 -48.57
C VAL A 12 -24.59 81.63 -48.48
N ASN A 13 -23.88 82.58 -49.13
CA ASN A 13 -24.21 83.99 -49.47
C ASN A 13 -24.17 85.12 -48.40
N GLY A 14 -23.13 85.96 -48.46
CA GLY A 14 -23.19 87.22 -49.24
C GLY A 14 -23.94 88.47 -48.73
N ALA A 15 -23.14 89.50 -48.42
CA ALA A 15 -23.35 90.95 -48.72
C ALA A 15 -24.19 91.88 -47.80
N LEU A 16 -23.67 93.13 -47.66
CA LEU A 16 -24.27 94.39 -47.15
C LEU A 16 -24.73 94.41 -45.67
N LEU A 17 -24.74 95.52 -44.91
CA LEU A 17 -24.06 96.82 -44.84
C LEU A 17 -24.76 97.58 -43.67
N ILE A 18 -24.01 98.37 -42.89
CA ILE A 18 -24.45 99.65 -42.26
C ILE A 18 -25.32 99.64 -40.97
N ALA A 19 -24.86 100.46 -40.00
CA ALA A 19 -25.59 101.20 -38.95
C ALA A 19 -26.32 100.43 -37.82
N ASP A 20 -26.50 101.01 -36.63
CA ASP A 20 -25.69 101.96 -35.84
C ASP A 20 -26.35 102.03 -34.45
N PHE A 21 -25.59 102.01 -33.35
CA PHE A 21 -26.09 102.55 -32.08
C PHE A 21 -24.99 103.13 -31.17
N VAL A 22 -24.24 104.07 -31.75
CA VAL A 22 -24.25 105.47 -31.31
C VAL A 22 -24.22 105.75 -29.78
N PHE A 23 -23.03 106.19 -29.35
CA PHE A 23 -22.76 107.27 -28.38
C PHE A 23 -23.10 107.15 -26.88
N SER A 24 -22.07 106.73 -26.12
CA SER A 24 -21.60 107.41 -24.89
C SER A 24 -20.16 106.95 -24.59
N ARG A 25 -19.14 107.77 -24.34
CA ARG A 25 -19.02 109.24 -24.32
C ARG A 25 -17.55 109.62 -24.60
N HIS A 26 -17.30 110.82 -25.12
CA HIS A 26 -15.94 111.37 -25.25
C HIS A 26 -15.18 111.42 -23.91
N ARG A 27 -13.96 110.83 -23.87
CA ARG A 27 -12.71 111.51 -23.46
C ARG A 27 -11.49 110.60 -23.66
N LYS A 28 -10.36 111.20 -24.08
CA LYS A 28 -9.01 110.60 -24.25
C LYS A 28 -8.66 109.88 -25.57
N TYR A 29 -9.18 110.35 -26.72
CA TYR A 29 -8.36 110.35 -27.94
C TYR A 29 -7.30 111.48 -27.88
N LYS A 30 -6.31 111.31 -26.99
CA LYS A 30 -5.07 112.12 -26.89
C LYS A 30 -4.07 111.33 -26.05
N ARG A 31 -2.92 110.95 -26.64
CA ARG A 31 -2.12 109.73 -26.32
C ARG A 31 -2.93 108.49 -26.75
N LEU A 32 -2.61 107.75 -27.81
CA LEU A 32 -1.30 107.12 -28.09
C LEU A 32 -0.96 107.09 -29.60
N TRP A 33 -0.85 108.25 -30.26
CA TRP A 33 -0.01 108.37 -31.48
C TRP A 33 1.47 108.33 -31.09
N ARG A 34 1.90 107.20 -30.55
CA ARG A 34 3.25 106.97 -30.07
C ARG A 34 3.55 105.49 -30.24
N ILE A 35 4.73 105.18 -30.77
CA ILE A 35 5.26 103.82 -30.89
C ILE A 35 4.71 103.04 -32.11
N HIS A 36 4.91 103.57 -33.32
CA HIS A 36 5.67 102.77 -34.30
C HIS A 36 7.15 102.79 -33.85
N LYS A 37 7.49 102.08 -32.76
CA LYS A 37 8.87 101.63 -32.60
C LYS A 37 9.01 100.50 -33.61
N VAL A 38 9.68 100.79 -34.71
CA VAL A 38 10.75 99.87 -35.10
C VAL A 38 11.58 99.71 -33.84
N MET A 39 11.51 98.54 -33.20
CA MET A 39 12.24 98.28 -31.97
C MET A 39 13.71 98.33 -32.36
N LYS A 40 14.41 99.45 -32.07
CA LYS A 40 15.84 99.57 -32.35
C LYS A 40 16.53 98.40 -31.65
N ILE A 41 16.97 97.45 -32.46
CA ILE A 41 17.77 96.32 -32.02
C ILE A 41 19.06 96.93 -31.47
N THR A 42 19.24 96.92 -30.15
CA THR A 42 20.45 97.45 -29.51
C THR A 42 21.55 96.40 -29.58
N SER A 43 22.82 96.80 -29.65
CA SER A 43 23.94 95.85 -29.68
C SER A 43 23.92 94.88 -28.49
N LYS A 44 23.46 95.34 -27.32
CA LYS A 44 23.20 94.48 -26.15
C LYS A 44 22.12 93.42 -26.42
N MET A 45 21.00 93.77 -27.05
CA MET A 45 19.96 92.79 -27.41
C MET A 45 20.43 91.79 -28.49
N ILE A 46 21.34 92.19 -29.39
CA ILE A 46 22.01 91.27 -30.31
C ILE A 46 22.96 90.36 -29.55
N SER A 47 23.83 90.90 -28.70
CA SER A 47 24.79 90.15 -27.91
C SER A 47 24.11 89.16 -26.95
N ASP A 48 23.07 89.57 -26.24
CA ASP A 48 22.27 88.70 -25.36
C ASP A 48 21.57 87.58 -26.17
N LEU A 49 21.10 87.87 -27.39
CA LEU A 49 20.52 86.87 -28.29
C LEU A 49 21.57 85.90 -28.86
N VAL A 50 22.76 86.40 -29.22
CA VAL A 50 23.91 85.60 -29.69
C VAL A 50 24.40 84.70 -28.56
N ASN A 51 24.64 85.24 -27.36
CA ASN A 51 25.02 84.47 -26.18
C ASN A 51 23.97 83.40 -25.86
N LYS A 52 22.67 83.74 -25.87
CA LYS A 52 21.59 82.76 -25.63
C LYS A 52 21.50 81.68 -26.71
N ARG A 53 21.86 81.97 -27.97
CA ARG A 53 21.97 80.95 -29.04
C ARG A 53 23.24 80.12 -28.86
N GLN A 54 24.36 80.73 -28.51
CA GLN A 54 25.64 80.06 -28.27
C GLN A 54 25.55 79.09 -27.10
N SER A 55 24.99 79.50 -25.95
CA SER A 55 24.76 78.60 -24.81
C SER A 55 23.82 77.44 -25.15
N ARG A 56 22.82 77.65 -26.02
CA ARG A 56 21.97 76.56 -26.52
C ARG A 56 22.75 75.58 -27.39
N ASN A 57 23.57 76.07 -28.32
CA ASN A 57 24.40 75.24 -29.17
C ASN A 57 25.45 74.45 -28.36
N VAL A 58 26.10 75.09 -27.38
CA VAL A 58 27.04 74.42 -26.45
C VAL A 58 26.35 73.32 -25.65
N ASN A 59 25.18 73.60 -25.06
CA ASN A 59 24.43 72.59 -24.31
C ASN A 59 23.95 71.43 -25.21
N HIS A 60 23.56 71.71 -26.46
CA HIS A 60 23.18 70.67 -27.41
C HIS A 60 24.38 69.81 -27.84
N PHE A 61 25.52 70.45 -28.15
CA PHE A 61 26.78 69.77 -28.45
C PHE A 61 27.22 68.87 -27.29
N HIS A 62 27.21 69.35 -26.05
CA HIS A 62 27.51 68.51 -24.88
C HIS A 62 26.52 67.36 -24.71
N ASN A 63 25.21 67.56 -24.90
CA ASN A 63 24.25 66.46 -24.86
C ASN A 63 24.51 65.40 -25.96
N LEU A 64 24.93 65.80 -27.17
CA LEU A 64 25.33 64.89 -28.24
C LEU A 64 26.63 64.14 -27.87
N GLN A 65 27.63 64.81 -27.29
CA GLN A 65 28.84 64.17 -26.77
C GLN A 65 28.52 63.16 -25.65
N ASP A 66 27.66 63.52 -24.70
CA ASP A 66 27.23 62.64 -23.60
C ASP A 66 26.53 61.38 -24.16
N ARG A 67 25.60 61.55 -25.12
CA ARG A 67 24.92 60.43 -25.80
C ARG A 67 25.90 59.55 -26.57
N MET A 68 26.90 60.14 -27.24
CA MET A 68 27.93 59.40 -27.96
C MET A 68 28.83 58.59 -27.01
N TYR A 69 29.09 59.13 -25.82
CA TYR A 69 29.89 58.44 -24.79
C TYR A 69 29.12 57.28 -24.13
N ILE A 70 27.84 57.46 -23.83
CA ILE A 70 27.01 56.44 -23.16
C ILE A 70 26.37 55.44 -24.14
N GLY A 71 26.27 55.80 -25.42
CA GLY A 71 25.66 54.99 -26.47
C GLY A 71 24.14 54.80 -26.30
N ARG A 72 23.46 55.76 -25.66
CA ARG A 72 22.03 55.70 -25.36
C ARG A 72 21.32 57.02 -25.63
N CYS A 73 20.11 56.93 -26.20
CA CYS A 73 19.29 58.09 -26.54
C CYS A 73 18.50 58.66 -25.34
N ILE A 74 18.22 57.82 -24.32
CA ILE A 74 17.52 58.20 -23.10
C ILE A 74 18.50 58.28 -21.93
N MET A 75 18.72 59.48 -21.39
CA MET A 75 19.68 59.74 -20.30
C MET A 75 18.99 60.21 -19.03
N LYS A 76 17.92 60.99 -19.18
CA LYS A 76 17.11 61.56 -18.09
C LYS A 76 15.63 61.35 -18.41
N ALA A 77 14.79 61.27 -17.37
CA ALA A 77 13.34 61.17 -17.51
C ALA A 77 12.69 62.36 -18.25
N SER A 78 13.42 63.46 -18.43
CA SER A 78 13.03 64.62 -19.25
C SER A 78 13.18 64.42 -20.75
N ASP A 79 13.97 63.44 -21.20
CA ASP A 79 14.37 63.29 -22.60
C ASP A 79 13.29 62.52 -23.38
N ASP A 80 12.78 61.43 -22.78
CA ASP A 80 11.51 60.80 -23.13
C ASP A 80 10.89 60.14 -21.88
N GLN A 81 9.77 60.67 -21.38
CA GLN A 81 9.07 60.11 -20.22
C GLN A 81 8.47 58.72 -20.51
N ALA A 82 8.01 58.46 -21.74
CA ALA A 82 7.36 57.20 -22.09
C ALA A 82 8.40 56.08 -22.26
N GLY A 83 9.47 56.33 -23.03
CA GLY A 83 10.63 55.44 -23.16
C GLY A 83 11.33 55.20 -21.82
N THR A 84 11.51 56.23 -20.99
CA THR A 84 12.06 56.07 -19.64
C THR A 84 11.22 55.13 -18.77
N THR A 85 9.89 55.23 -18.84
CA THR A 85 8.98 54.34 -18.09
C THR A 85 9.11 52.89 -18.57
N LYS A 86 9.18 52.66 -19.89
CA LYS A 86 9.41 51.32 -20.47
C LYS A 86 10.78 50.76 -20.04
N THR A 87 11.84 51.56 -20.19
CA THR A 87 13.21 51.26 -19.77
C THR A 87 13.28 50.80 -18.30
N PHE A 88 12.66 51.55 -17.38
CA PHE A 88 12.60 51.16 -15.98
C PHE A 88 11.82 49.86 -15.77
N SER A 89 10.70 49.67 -16.47
CA SER A 89 9.93 48.42 -16.38
C SER A 89 10.73 47.20 -16.88
N TYR A 90 11.44 47.32 -18.01
CA TYR A 90 12.26 46.25 -18.57
C TYR A 90 13.45 45.94 -17.65
N ARG A 91 14.18 46.95 -17.15
CA ARG A 91 15.27 46.76 -16.19
C ARG A 91 14.81 46.13 -14.88
N SER A 92 13.66 46.55 -14.36
CA SER A 92 13.08 45.94 -13.15
C SER A 92 12.72 44.47 -13.40
N ARG A 93 12.15 44.15 -14.56
CA ARG A 93 11.76 42.78 -14.93
C ARG A 93 12.97 41.88 -15.18
N ILE A 94 14.02 42.39 -15.84
CA ILE A 94 15.31 41.70 -15.99
C ILE A 94 15.94 41.43 -14.61
N SER A 95 15.93 42.40 -13.69
CA SER A 95 16.45 42.18 -12.33
C SER A 95 15.65 41.15 -11.52
N GLU A 96 14.34 41.09 -11.71
CA GLU A 96 13.45 40.07 -11.11
C GLU A 96 13.79 38.68 -11.68
N ILE A 97 13.97 38.58 -13.00
CA ILE A 97 14.35 37.35 -13.70
C ILE A 97 15.73 36.86 -13.25
N GLU A 98 16.74 37.73 -13.12
CA GLU A 98 18.07 37.32 -12.65
C GLU A 98 18.04 36.83 -11.19
N GLN A 99 17.16 37.37 -10.34
CA GLN A 99 16.94 36.83 -9.00
C GLN A 99 16.26 35.44 -9.05
N TYR A 100 15.27 35.24 -9.91
CA TYR A 100 14.67 33.92 -10.12
C TYR A 100 15.67 32.90 -10.67
N ARG A 101 16.54 33.30 -11.61
CA ARG A 101 17.63 32.45 -12.12
C ARG A 101 18.63 32.10 -11.02
N ALA A 102 19.01 33.04 -10.16
CA ALA A 102 19.86 32.76 -9.00
C ALA A 102 19.21 31.75 -8.04
N ASN A 103 17.91 31.89 -7.75
CA ASN A 103 17.15 30.95 -6.93
C ASN A 103 17.08 29.56 -7.59
N ILE A 104 16.84 29.48 -8.91
CA ILE A 104 16.78 28.23 -9.67
C ILE A 104 18.13 27.52 -9.66
N VAL A 105 19.22 28.24 -9.91
CA VAL A 105 20.57 27.65 -9.92
C VAL A 105 20.93 27.07 -8.54
N GLU A 106 20.60 27.76 -7.44
CA GLU A 106 20.83 27.22 -6.10
C GLU A 106 19.90 26.04 -5.78
N GLY A 107 18.62 26.11 -6.17
CA GLY A 107 17.68 24.98 -6.04
C GLY A 107 18.11 23.74 -6.82
N SER A 108 18.66 23.91 -8.02
CA SER A 108 19.20 22.84 -8.85
C SER A 108 20.46 22.22 -8.25
N ARG A 109 21.36 23.02 -7.65
CA ARG A 109 22.52 22.49 -6.89
C ARG A 109 22.10 21.68 -5.67
N TRP A 110 21.11 22.18 -4.93
CA TRP A 110 20.55 21.51 -3.75
C TRP A 110 19.94 20.16 -4.14
N LEU A 111 19.05 20.14 -5.15
CA LEU A 111 18.45 18.91 -5.65
C LEU A 111 19.49 17.92 -6.21
N ALA A 112 20.52 18.39 -6.91
CA ALA A 112 21.60 17.53 -7.39
C ALA A 112 22.41 16.90 -6.26
N SER A 113 22.69 17.65 -5.17
CA SER A 113 23.38 17.10 -4.00
C SER A 113 22.52 16.11 -3.21
N VAL A 114 21.20 16.33 -3.15
CA VAL A 114 20.26 15.35 -2.58
C VAL A 114 20.17 14.09 -3.46
N ASP A 115 20.11 14.20 -4.80
CA ASP A 115 19.98 13.02 -5.67
C ASP A 115 21.23 12.12 -5.61
N ALA A 116 22.42 12.74 -5.58
CA ALA A 116 23.68 12.04 -5.37
C ALA A 116 23.75 11.35 -4.00
N ALA A 117 23.18 11.95 -2.95
CA ALA A 117 23.07 11.30 -1.65
C ALA A 117 22.10 10.12 -1.69
N LEU A 118 20.93 10.26 -2.32
CA LEU A 118 19.94 9.18 -2.45
C LEU A 118 20.44 8.00 -3.32
N GLU A 119 21.21 8.26 -4.39
CA GLU A 119 21.89 7.19 -5.15
C GLU A 119 22.88 6.41 -4.26
N ASN A 120 23.73 7.11 -3.51
CA ASN A 120 24.67 6.47 -2.58
C ASN A 120 23.93 5.63 -1.52
N ILE A 121 22.79 6.10 -1.02
CA ILE A 121 21.96 5.35 -0.06
C ILE A 121 21.36 4.09 -0.71
N ILE A 122 20.89 4.16 -1.97
CA ILE A 122 20.43 2.97 -2.70
C ILE A 122 21.56 1.96 -2.87
N GLU A 123 22.77 2.39 -3.23
CA GLU A 123 23.95 1.52 -3.34
C GLU A 123 24.32 0.87 -2.01
N ILE A 124 24.23 1.62 -0.91
CA ILE A 124 24.42 1.06 0.45
C ILE A 124 23.36 0.00 0.75
N ILE A 125 22.08 0.24 0.46
CA ILE A 125 21.02 -0.76 0.70
C ILE A 125 21.21 -1.99 -0.18
N ARG A 126 21.65 -1.83 -1.44
CA ARG A 126 22.00 -2.95 -2.34
C ARG A 126 23.10 -3.82 -1.74
N GLN A 127 24.20 -3.24 -1.26
CA GLN A 127 25.30 -3.97 -0.60
C GLN A 127 24.85 -4.66 0.69
N VAL A 128 24.02 -3.99 1.51
CA VAL A 128 23.42 -4.60 2.72
C VAL A 128 22.52 -5.78 2.35
N LYS A 129 21.75 -5.69 1.26
CA LYS A 129 20.91 -6.79 0.76
C LYS A 129 21.74 -7.97 0.25
N GLU A 130 22.82 -7.71 -0.49
CA GLU A 130 23.76 -8.76 -0.93
C GLU A 130 24.35 -9.50 0.26
N ILE A 131 24.77 -8.77 1.29
CA ILE A 131 25.19 -9.35 2.57
C ILE A 131 24.05 -10.19 3.18
N ALA A 132 22.85 -9.66 3.36
CA ALA A 132 21.72 -10.38 3.95
C ALA A 132 21.41 -11.70 3.22
N VAL A 133 21.38 -11.67 1.89
CA VAL A 133 21.19 -12.86 1.04
C VAL A 133 22.33 -13.86 1.21
N SER A 134 23.58 -13.41 1.31
CA SER A 134 24.71 -14.31 1.59
C SER A 134 24.57 -14.99 2.97
N MET A 135 24.24 -14.22 4.01
CA MET A 135 24.18 -14.69 5.40
C MET A 135 22.96 -15.57 5.73
N ALA A 136 21.93 -15.57 4.88
CA ALA A 136 20.83 -16.53 4.98
C ALA A 136 21.30 -18.00 4.83
N ASN A 137 22.39 -18.24 4.09
CA ASN A 137 22.92 -19.58 3.83
C ASN A 137 23.56 -20.25 5.05
N ASN A 138 23.60 -21.59 5.08
CA ASN A 138 23.89 -22.37 6.29
C ASN A 138 25.35 -22.78 6.51
N THR A 139 26.30 -22.02 5.96
CA THR A 139 27.70 -22.47 5.82
C THR A 139 28.74 -21.54 6.46
N TYR A 140 28.32 -20.46 7.12
CA TYR A 140 29.22 -19.48 7.74
C TYR A 140 29.46 -19.78 9.22
N ASP A 141 30.71 -19.71 9.66
CA ASP A 141 31.08 -19.77 11.07
C ASP A 141 30.80 -18.45 11.81
N ALA A 142 30.98 -18.45 13.13
CA ALA A 142 30.73 -17.27 13.96
C ALA A 142 31.65 -16.07 13.61
N ALA A 143 32.92 -16.33 13.29
CA ALA A 143 33.88 -15.27 12.98
C ALA A 143 33.57 -14.59 11.63
N ALA A 144 33.12 -15.35 10.63
CA ALA A 144 32.62 -14.83 9.37
C ALA A 144 31.33 -14.02 9.56
N ARG A 145 30.40 -14.48 10.43
CA ARG A 145 29.19 -13.73 10.78
C ARG A 145 29.51 -12.40 11.46
N ASP A 146 30.39 -12.39 12.46
CA ASP A 146 30.81 -11.14 13.13
C ASP A 146 31.47 -10.15 12.17
N SER A 147 32.38 -10.64 11.30
CA SER A 147 33.03 -9.82 10.26
C SER A 147 32.01 -9.22 9.28
N MET A 148 30.98 -9.96 8.89
CA MET A 148 29.95 -9.47 7.98
C MET A 148 28.99 -8.49 8.67
N ALA A 149 28.65 -8.73 9.94
CA ALA A 149 27.88 -7.80 10.76
C ALA A 149 28.61 -6.47 10.95
N ASP A 150 29.94 -6.49 11.14
CA ASP A 150 30.75 -5.28 11.23
C ASP A 150 30.86 -4.52 9.88
N GLN A 151 30.76 -5.23 8.75
CA GLN A 151 30.61 -4.60 7.42
C GLN A 151 29.24 -3.90 7.29
N VAL A 152 28.13 -4.54 7.65
CA VAL A 152 26.80 -3.90 7.69
C VAL A 152 26.80 -2.70 8.63
N ARG A 153 27.47 -2.79 9.78
CA ARG A 153 27.63 -1.67 10.72
C ARG A 153 28.51 -0.54 10.18
N SER A 154 29.45 -0.84 9.28
CA SER A 154 30.20 0.17 8.53
C SER A 154 29.31 0.88 7.50
N LEU A 155 28.49 0.11 6.77
CA LEU A 155 27.52 0.62 5.80
C LEU A 155 26.43 1.48 6.45
N PHE A 156 25.93 1.08 7.62
CA PHE A 156 25.02 1.89 8.45
C PHE A 156 25.63 3.25 8.82
N ARG A 157 26.91 3.29 9.23
CA ARG A 157 27.59 4.56 9.53
C ARG A 157 27.77 5.44 8.27
N GLN A 158 27.98 4.84 7.10
CA GLN A 158 28.03 5.57 5.83
C GLN A 158 26.67 6.13 5.44
N MET A 159 25.58 5.37 5.63
CA MET A 159 24.21 5.84 5.41
C MET A 159 23.86 7.00 6.36
N LEU A 160 24.24 6.91 7.63
CA LEU A 160 24.05 7.99 8.61
C LEU A 160 24.83 9.25 8.21
N GLN A 161 26.05 9.12 7.71
CA GLN A 161 26.85 10.23 7.18
C GLN A 161 26.21 10.86 5.93
N ALA A 162 25.61 10.06 5.04
CA ALA A 162 24.84 10.57 3.91
C ALA A 162 23.57 11.32 4.36
N GLY A 163 22.87 10.83 5.39
CA GLY A 163 21.74 11.53 6.02
C GLY A 163 22.15 12.82 6.75
N ASN A 164 23.37 12.90 7.27
CA ASN A 164 23.95 14.11 7.90
C ASN A 164 24.80 14.96 6.93
N LEU A 165 24.62 14.81 5.62
CA LEU A 165 25.37 15.57 4.60
C LEU A 165 25.08 17.08 4.70
N GLN A 166 26.17 17.87 4.64
CA GLN A 166 26.13 19.33 4.65
C GLN A 166 26.50 19.93 3.30
N GLN A 167 25.79 20.99 2.91
CA GLN A 167 26.14 21.89 1.81
C GLN A 167 26.09 23.34 2.33
N ASN A 168 27.14 24.14 2.07
CA ASN A 168 27.20 25.55 2.51
C ASN A 168 26.92 25.75 4.02
N SER A 169 27.44 24.84 4.86
CA SER A 169 27.18 24.77 6.32
C SER A 169 25.70 24.64 6.70
N ARG A 170 24.90 24.02 5.82
CA ARG A 170 23.50 23.65 6.07
C ARG A 170 23.32 22.16 5.82
N TYR A 171 22.60 21.48 6.71
CA TYR A 171 22.25 20.07 6.52
C TYR A 171 21.14 19.93 5.47
N LEU A 172 21.30 18.99 4.54
CA LEU A 172 20.36 18.81 3.43
C LEU A 172 19.00 18.26 3.88
N PHE A 173 19.03 17.38 4.89
CA PHE A 173 17.88 16.58 5.32
C PHE A 173 17.23 17.06 6.62
N SER A 174 17.60 18.22 7.18
CA SER A 174 17.10 18.71 8.49
C SER A 174 15.75 19.46 8.47
N GLY A 175 15.10 19.57 7.32
CA GLY A 175 13.94 20.47 7.15
C GLY A 175 14.34 21.94 7.12
N LEU A 176 13.62 22.81 7.85
CA LEU A 176 13.97 24.22 8.06
C LEU A 176 15.06 24.40 9.13
N MET A 177 15.27 23.41 10.01
CA MET A 177 16.33 23.41 11.05
C MET A 177 17.74 23.16 10.48
N THR A 178 18.09 23.88 9.41
CA THR A 178 19.32 23.74 8.58
C THR A 178 20.67 23.71 9.32
N ARG A 179 20.72 24.04 10.62
CA ARG A 179 21.94 24.03 11.45
C ARG A 179 21.98 22.92 12.50
N THR A 180 20.91 22.16 12.66
CA THR A 180 20.83 21.02 13.60
C THR A 180 21.21 19.74 12.86
N GLU A 181 22.01 18.89 13.49
CA GLU A 181 22.36 17.58 12.92
C GLU A 181 21.10 16.71 12.75
N PRO A 182 20.76 16.27 11.52
CA PRO A 182 19.50 15.57 11.24
C PRO A 182 19.33 14.30 12.05
N PHE A 183 20.33 13.42 12.07
CA PHE A 183 20.24 12.09 12.68
C PHE A 183 21.28 11.90 13.78
N ALA A 184 20.82 11.59 14.99
CA ALA A 184 21.64 11.13 16.09
C ALA A 184 21.44 9.62 16.30
N ALA A 185 22.49 8.82 16.10
CA ALA A 185 22.47 7.39 16.38
C ALA A 185 22.65 7.11 17.87
N SER A 186 21.81 6.24 18.42
CA SER A 186 21.95 5.63 19.75
C SER A 186 22.48 4.20 19.62
N SER A 187 22.59 3.48 20.74
CA SER A 187 22.94 2.05 20.75
C SER A 187 21.84 1.12 20.24
N ARG A 188 20.59 1.58 20.10
CA ARG A 188 19.40 0.76 19.77
C ARG A 188 18.41 1.42 18.79
N GLY A 189 18.82 2.46 18.08
CA GLY A 189 17.97 3.18 17.13
C GLY A 189 18.49 4.57 16.78
N VAL A 190 17.80 5.26 15.88
CA VAL A 190 18.15 6.61 15.44
C VAL A 190 17.04 7.60 15.78
N VAL A 191 17.43 8.80 16.20
CA VAL A 191 16.53 9.94 16.45
C VAL A 191 16.80 11.01 15.40
N TYR A 192 15.74 11.45 14.72
CA TYR A 192 15.74 12.61 13.85
C TYR A 192 15.47 13.89 14.67
N ASN A 193 16.39 14.85 14.61
CA ASN A 193 16.32 16.14 15.32
C ASN A 193 16.02 17.33 14.40
N GLY A 194 15.72 17.08 13.11
CA GLY A 194 15.21 18.10 12.19
C GLY A 194 13.70 18.31 12.32
N ASP A 195 13.14 19.12 11.42
CA ASP A 195 11.69 19.26 11.27
C ASP A 195 11.20 18.77 9.89
N GLN A 196 9.89 18.81 9.66
CA GLN A 196 9.25 18.50 8.36
C GLN A 196 8.98 19.76 7.51
N GLY A 197 9.61 20.89 7.84
CA GLY A 197 9.38 22.16 7.19
C GLY A 197 9.96 22.23 5.77
N GLN A 198 9.23 22.88 4.87
CA GLN A 198 9.61 22.97 3.46
C GLN A 198 10.31 24.30 3.13
N VAL A 199 11.52 24.21 2.58
CA VAL A 199 12.26 25.34 1.98
C VAL A 199 11.72 25.57 0.57
N GLN A 200 11.05 26.70 0.37
CA GLN A 200 10.46 27.08 -0.91
C GLN A 200 11.26 28.20 -1.58
N TYR A 201 11.58 28.03 -2.87
CA TYR A 201 12.12 29.09 -3.71
C TYR A 201 11.06 29.57 -4.71
N GLU A 202 10.99 30.89 -4.91
CA GLU A 202 10.20 31.49 -5.97
C GLU A 202 11.03 31.52 -7.26
N ILE A 203 10.46 30.95 -8.32
CA ILE A 203 11.17 30.62 -9.58
C ILE A 203 10.56 31.32 -10.79
N GLU A 204 9.37 31.88 -10.65
CA GLU A 204 8.63 32.67 -11.65
C GLU A 204 7.58 33.46 -10.84
N THR A 205 7.05 34.56 -11.37
CA THR A 205 6.07 35.39 -10.65
C THR A 205 4.92 34.53 -10.10
N ALA A 206 4.76 34.51 -8.76
CA ALA A 206 3.78 33.71 -8.02
C ALA A 206 3.93 32.16 -8.10
N THR A 207 5.02 31.63 -8.64
CA THR A 207 5.31 30.19 -8.70
C THR A 207 6.45 29.81 -7.75
N ARG A 208 6.17 28.94 -6.77
CA ARG A 208 7.14 28.44 -5.79
C ARG A 208 7.32 26.94 -5.87
N ILE A 209 8.55 26.47 -5.65
CA ILE A 209 8.90 25.04 -5.59
C ILE A 209 9.61 24.74 -4.26
N SER A 210 9.16 23.68 -3.57
CA SER A 210 9.82 23.13 -2.38
C SER A 210 11.05 22.29 -2.77
N ILE A 211 12.24 22.78 -2.43
CA ILE A 211 13.53 22.21 -2.87
C ILE A 211 14.10 21.14 -1.92
N ASN A 212 13.73 21.14 -0.64
CA ASN A 212 14.20 20.15 0.33
C ASN A 212 13.25 18.95 0.43
N ILE A 213 13.75 17.89 1.05
CA ILE A 213 12.98 16.73 1.52
C ILE A 213 13.42 16.47 2.97
N PRO A 214 12.50 16.39 3.94
CA PRO A 214 12.84 16.04 5.32
C PRO A 214 13.47 14.64 5.41
N GLY A 215 14.53 14.50 6.20
CA GLY A 215 15.16 13.21 6.44
C GLY A 215 14.22 12.22 7.11
N SER A 216 13.26 12.70 7.90
CA SER A 216 12.21 11.87 8.50
C SER A 216 11.46 11.03 7.49
N ASP A 217 11.22 11.59 6.31
CA ASP A 217 10.32 11.03 5.29
C ASP A 217 11.05 10.02 4.39
N ILE A 218 12.38 10.06 4.36
CA ILE A 218 13.26 9.15 3.60
C ILE A 218 13.78 7.99 4.46
N PHE A 219 14.21 8.27 5.70
CA PHE A 219 15.02 7.32 6.48
C PHE A 219 14.28 6.67 7.66
N THR A 220 13.38 7.41 8.32
CA THR A 220 12.66 6.96 9.54
C THR A 220 11.15 6.83 9.35
N ARG A 221 10.68 6.94 8.10
CA ARG A 221 9.28 6.71 7.77
C ARG A 221 9.04 5.21 7.80
N ALA A 222 7.98 4.77 8.48
CA ALA A 222 7.51 3.40 8.38
C ALA A 222 7.01 3.14 6.95
N PHE A 223 7.61 2.18 6.24
CA PHE A 223 7.15 1.75 4.91
C PHE A 223 6.12 0.62 4.96
N ARG A 224 6.01 -0.02 6.11
CA ARG A 224 5.08 -1.10 6.46
C ARG A 224 4.86 -1.05 7.98
N ILE A 225 3.72 -1.50 8.48
CA ILE A 225 3.51 -1.68 9.92
C ILE A 225 4.17 -3.01 10.35
N LEU A 226 4.83 -3.06 11.51
CA LEU A 226 5.38 -4.32 12.00
C LEU A 226 4.22 -5.28 12.30
N GLY A 227 4.23 -6.47 11.70
CA GLY A 227 3.16 -7.45 11.86
C GLY A 227 1.90 -7.24 10.99
N GLU A 228 1.91 -6.28 10.05
CA GLU A 228 0.81 -6.05 9.07
C GLU A 228 0.38 -7.34 8.36
N ASP A 229 1.34 -8.05 7.76
CA ASP A 229 1.14 -9.34 7.08
C ASP A 229 1.16 -10.56 8.04
N SER A 230 1.13 -10.36 9.37
CA SER A 230 1.25 -11.47 10.30
C SER A 230 0.00 -12.36 10.32
N ASP A 231 0.24 -13.66 10.40
CA ASP A 231 -0.77 -14.69 10.59
C ASP A 231 -0.31 -15.56 11.77
N LEU A 232 -1.04 -15.43 12.89
CA LEU A 232 -0.81 -16.16 14.13
C LEU A 232 -1.48 -17.54 14.13
N ARG A 233 -2.20 -17.89 13.05
CA ARG A 233 -2.93 -19.15 12.87
C ARG A 233 -3.76 -19.51 14.09
N ALA A 234 -4.78 -18.70 14.33
CA ALA A 234 -5.68 -18.91 15.45
C ALA A 234 -6.41 -20.24 15.30
N GLY A 235 -6.37 -21.05 16.36
CA GLY A 235 -7.20 -22.22 16.50
C GLY A 235 -8.56 -21.90 17.13
N ILE A 236 -9.40 -22.92 17.16
CA ILE A 236 -10.76 -22.91 17.69
C ILE A 236 -10.86 -23.59 19.07
N ASP A 237 -11.80 -23.10 19.87
CA ASP A 237 -12.26 -23.72 21.12
C ASP A 237 -13.79 -23.66 21.22
N GLY A 238 -14.35 -24.03 22.38
CA GLY A 238 -15.79 -23.97 22.61
C GLY A 238 -16.39 -22.55 22.63
N ASN A 239 -15.58 -21.54 22.95
CA ASN A 239 -15.99 -20.14 23.07
C ASN A 239 -15.89 -19.36 21.77
N THR A 240 -15.10 -19.85 20.81
CA THR A 240 -14.93 -19.27 19.47
C THR A 240 -16.31 -19.09 18.81
N GLN A 241 -16.56 -17.89 18.29
CA GLN A 241 -17.87 -17.54 17.73
C GLN A 241 -18.00 -18.02 16.30
N LEU A 242 -19.19 -18.48 15.91
CA LEU A 242 -19.47 -18.90 14.53
C LEU A 242 -19.34 -17.76 13.52
N ALA A 243 -19.48 -16.50 13.95
CA ALA A 243 -19.31 -15.32 13.11
C ALA A 243 -17.85 -15.02 12.75
N ASP A 244 -16.89 -15.42 13.59
CA ASP A 244 -15.46 -15.15 13.40
C ASP A 244 -14.83 -16.13 12.40
N LEU A 245 -15.51 -17.23 12.06
CA LEU A 245 -15.04 -18.29 11.17
C LEU A 245 -14.94 -17.85 9.70
N ASN A 246 -14.20 -18.61 8.90
CA ASN A 246 -14.03 -18.43 7.46
C ASN A 246 -13.53 -17.02 7.11
N SER A 247 -12.45 -16.56 7.77
CA SER A 247 -11.96 -15.19 7.70
C SER A 247 -13.03 -14.12 8.05
N GLY A 248 -13.94 -14.43 8.98
CA GLY A 248 -15.01 -13.52 9.45
C GLY A 248 -16.22 -13.40 8.51
N ARG A 249 -16.38 -14.35 7.59
CA ARG A 249 -17.65 -14.53 6.86
C ARG A 249 -18.71 -15.21 7.71
N GLY A 250 -18.25 -15.96 8.71
CA GLY A 250 -19.06 -16.79 9.57
C GLY A 250 -19.52 -18.09 8.92
N VAL A 251 -20.64 -18.63 9.42
CA VAL A 251 -21.32 -19.83 8.93
C VAL A 251 -22.70 -19.42 8.42
N ASP A 252 -23.14 -19.92 7.26
CA ASP A 252 -24.52 -19.71 6.80
C ASP A 252 -25.52 -20.45 7.71
N LEU A 253 -26.32 -19.66 8.46
CA LEU A 253 -27.40 -20.13 9.33
C LEU A 253 -28.80 -19.90 8.73
N SER A 254 -28.92 -19.62 7.42
CA SER A 254 -30.17 -19.33 6.73
C SER A 254 -30.27 -20.09 5.38
N PRO A 255 -30.42 -21.43 5.40
CA PRO A 255 -31.26 -22.16 6.37
C PRO A 255 -30.51 -22.90 7.48
N GLY A 256 -29.17 -22.85 7.53
CA GLY A 256 -28.40 -23.46 8.62
C GLY A 256 -28.57 -24.98 8.72
N SER A 257 -28.85 -25.65 7.60
CA SER A 257 -29.30 -27.05 7.61
C SER A 257 -28.61 -27.89 6.54
N PHE A 258 -28.10 -29.05 6.97
CA PHE A 258 -27.39 -30.03 6.15
C PHE A 258 -27.84 -31.46 6.52
N ILE A 259 -27.49 -32.45 5.72
CA ILE A 259 -27.89 -33.86 5.89
C ILE A 259 -26.65 -34.68 6.23
N ILE A 260 -26.74 -35.53 7.25
CA ILE A 260 -25.79 -36.62 7.50
C ILE A 260 -26.51 -37.94 7.22
N THR A 261 -25.88 -38.83 6.46
CA THR A 261 -26.38 -40.19 6.19
C THR A 261 -25.35 -41.24 6.59
N ASP A 262 -25.79 -42.24 7.37
CA ASP A 262 -25.07 -43.50 7.54
C ASP A 262 -25.46 -44.45 6.39
N GLN A 263 -24.50 -44.77 5.53
CA GLN A 263 -24.71 -45.57 4.32
C GLN A 263 -24.86 -47.07 4.63
N ASN A 264 -24.44 -47.54 5.80
CA ASN A 264 -24.62 -48.92 6.22
C ASN A 264 -26.00 -49.15 6.85
N LEU A 265 -26.46 -48.22 7.69
CA LEU A 265 -27.77 -48.29 8.35
C LEU A 265 -28.92 -47.74 7.49
N GLY A 266 -28.63 -46.93 6.47
CA GLY A 266 -29.64 -46.25 5.65
C GLY A 266 -30.35 -45.09 6.40
N ASN A 267 -29.81 -44.69 7.55
CA ASN A 267 -30.37 -43.63 8.39
C ASN A 267 -29.82 -42.27 7.94
N SER A 268 -30.71 -41.35 7.56
CA SER A 268 -30.37 -39.95 7.28
C SER A 268 -31.00 -39.02 8.31
N VAL A 269 -30.26 -38.00 8.73
CA VAL A 269 -30.73 -36.92 9.60
C VAL A 269 -30.47 -35.56 8.97
N THR A 270 -31.50 -34.72 8.89
CA THR A 270 -31.34 -33.30 8.59
C THR A 270 -30.94 -32.58 9.87
N VAL A 271 -29.66 -32.25 9.99
CA VAL A 271 -29.10 -31.47 11.09
C VAL A 271 -29.38 -29.99 10.86
N THR A 272 -30.05 -29.34 11.80
CA THR A 272 -30.29 -27.89 11.78
C THR A 272 -29.48 -27.20 12.89
N ILE A 273 -28.73 -26.17 12.52
CA ILE A 273 -28.07 -25.23 13.45
C ILE A 273 -28.97 -24.00 13.57
N PRO A 274 -29.55 -23.69 14.74
CA PRO A 274 -30.41 -22.52 14.91
C PRO A 274 -29.68 -21.21 14.60
N PRO A 275 -30.34 -20.20 14.00
CA PRO A 275 -29.72 -18.91 13.67
C PRO A 275 -29.32 -18.04 14.88
N GLY A 276 -29.65 -18.47 16.10
CA GLY A 276 -29.15 -17.88 17.36
C GLY A 276 -27.93 -18.59 17.95
N THR A 277 -27.36 -19.59 17.27
CA THR A 277 -26.18 -20.31 17.75
C THR A 277 -24.95 -19.41 17.64
N ALA A 278 -24.37 -19.03 18.78
CA ALA A 278 -23.25 -18.08 18.82
C ALA A 278 -21.88 -18.77 18.77
N SER A 279 -21.70 -19.91 19.47
CA SER A 279 -20.39 -20.55 19.66
C SER A 279 -20.29 -21.97 19.10
N ILE A 280 -19.05 -22.40 18.84
CA ILE A 280 -18.75 -23.77 18.38
C ILE A 280 -19.21 -24.84 19.38
N GLU A 281 -19.08 -24.62 20.69
CA GLU A 281 -19.57 -25.58 21.70
C GLU A 281 -21.08 -25.80 21.59
N SER A 282 -21.85 -24.70 21.46
CA SER A 282 -23.30 -24.75 21.30
C SER A 282 -23.70 -25.49 20.02
N MET A 283 -22.95 -25.27 18.93
CA MET A 283 -23.14 -25.94 17.66
C MET A 283 -22.84 -27.44 17.74
N MET A 284 -21.66 -27.84 18.23
CA MET A 284 -21.28 -29.25 18.34
C MET A 284 -22.24 -30.04 19.25
N ALA A 285 -22.65 -29.45 20.38
CA ALA A 285 -23.66 -30.06 21.26
C ALA A 285 -25.01 -30.24 20.54
N GLY A 286 -25.43 -29.24 19.76
CA GLY A 286 -26.65 -29.29 18.94
C GLY A 286 -26.61 -30.36 17.84
N ILE A 287 -25.46 -30.54 17.17
CA ILE A 287 -25.29 -31.58 16.14
C ILE A 287 -25.28 -32.98 16.79
N ASN A 288 -24.49 -33.18 17.84
CA ASN A 288 -24.39 -34.46 18.55
C ASN A 288 -25.75 -34.89 19.15
N SER A 289 -26.53 -33.95 19.67
CA SER A 289 -27.89 -34.25 20.15
C SER A 289 -28.86 -34.65 19.03
N GLN A 290 -28.66 -34.18 17.79
CA GLN A 290 -29.50 -34.55 16.65
C GLN A 290 -29.09 -35.91 16.06
N LEU A 291 -27.79 -36.21 16.01
CA LEU A 291 -27.27 -37.54 15.61
C LEU A 291 -27.81 -38.65 16.53
N ALA A 292 -27.70 -38.48 17.85
CA ALA A 292 -28.24 -39.44 18.83
C ALA A 292 -29.77 -39.58 18.74
N ALA A 293 -30.50 -38.48 18.50
CA ALA A 293 -31.95 -38.51 18.33
C ALA A 293 -32.40 -39.24 17.03
N ALA A 294 -31.52 -39.34 16.03
CA ALA A 294 -31.72 -40.09 14.80
C ALA A 294 -31.20 -41.54 14.86
N GLY A 295 -30.66 -41.99 15.99
CA GLY A 295 -30.06 -43.32 16.14
C GLY A 295 -28.72 -43.50 15.43
N ILE A 296 -28.02 -42.41 15.10
CA ILE A 296 -26.65 -42.42 14.55
C ILE A 296 -25.68 -42.23 15.72
N ASP A 297 -25.69 -43.19 16.66
CA ASP A 297 -24.86 -43.19 17.87
C ASP A 297 -23.38 -43.54 17.58
N ASN A 298 -23.10 -44.04 16.38
CA ASN A 298 -21.78 -44.40 15.90
C ASN A 298 -20.99 -43.22 15.30
N LEU A 299 -21.48 -41.98 15.41
CA LEU A 299 -20.82 -40.79 14.86
C LEU A 299 -20.89 -39.59 15.82
N THR A 300 -19.76 -38.90 16.00
CA THR A 300 -19.67 -37.74 16.92
C THR A 300 -18.87 -36.57 16.32
N VAL A 301 -19.40 -35.35 16.38
CA VAL A 301 -18.66 -34.12 16.12
C VAL A 301 -17.81 -33.76 17.34
N ARG A 302 -16.53 -33.50 17.11
CA ARG A 302 -15.57 -32.97 18.10
C ARG A 302 -14.63 -31.95 17.43
N LEU A 303 -13.87 -31.21 18.25
CA LEU A 303 -12.75 -30.43 17.73
C LEU A 303 -11.66 -31.37 17.18
N GLY A 304 -11.03 -30.99 16.07
CA GLY A 304 -9.88 -31.72 15.54
C GLY A 304 -8.62 -31.54 16.38
N ASP A 305 -7.67 -32.48 16.26
CA ASP A 305 -6.47 -32.56 17.10
C ASP A 305 -5.55 -31.34 16.92
N GLN A 306 -5.56 -30.73 15.73
CA GLN A 306 -4.81 -29.51 15.41
C GLN A 306 -5.58 -28.21 15.72
N ARG A 307 -6.76 -28.29 16.34
CA ARG A 307 -7.56 -27.11 16.73
C ARG A 307 -7.82 -26.09 15.61
N ASN A 308 -7.76 -26.45 14.34
CA ASN A 308 -8.10 -25.56 13.21
C ASN A 308 -9.40 -25.98 12.51
N ASN A 309 -9.90 -27.19 12.80
CA ASN A 309 -11.06 -27.79 12.15
C ASN A 309 -11.96 -28.58 13.13
N LEU A 310 -13.12 -28.98 12.64
CA LEU A 310 -13.97 -29.99 13.27
C LEU A 310 -13.62 -31.38 12.74
N ARG A 311 -13.96 -32.40 13.51
CA ARG A 311 -13.82 -33.81 13.15
C ARG A 311 -15.14 -34.53 13.42
N LEU A 312 -15.68 -35.20 12.41
CA LEU A 312 -16.65 -36.27 12.62
C LEU A 312 -15.87 -37.55 12.89
N ALA A 313 -16.08 -38.16 14.05
CA ALA A 313 -15.39 -39.36 14.46
C ALA A 313 -16.37 -40.52 14.61
N ALA A 314 -16.07 -41.61 13.90
CA ALA A 314 -16.86 -42.83 13.91
C ALA A 314 -16.50 -43.71 15.11
N ALA A 315 -17.43 -44.58 15.50
CA ALA A 315 -17.20 -45.61 16.52
C ALA A 315 -16.54 -46.86 15.92
N ASP A 316 -15.69 -47.52 16.71
CA ASP A 316 -14.91 -48.72 16.30
C ASP A 316 -15.76 -49.97 15.97
N LYS A 317 -17.09 -49.91 16.13
CA LYS A 317 -18.03 -51.02 15.91
C LYS A 317 -19.25 -50.58 15.10
N PRO A 318 -19.10 -50.36 13.78
CA PRO A 318 -20.22 -50.10 12.88
C PRO A 318 -21.20 -51.29 12.82
N GLN A 319 -22.49 -50.99 12.75
CA GLN A 319 -23.56 -51.99 12.60
C GLN A 319 -23.95 -52.17 11.14
N VAL A 320 -24.59 -53.29 10.83
CA VAL A 320 -25.18 -53.60 9.53
C VAL A 320 -26.71 -53.51 9.53
N SER A 321 -27.28 -53.33 8.34
CA SER A 321 -28.71 -53.38 8.06
C SER A 321 -28.95 -54.13 6.75
N LEU A 322 -30.23 -54.31 6.37
CA LEU A 322 -30.58 -54.90 5.08
C LEU A 322 -30.10 -54.04 3.89
N SER A 323 -29.91 -52.73 4.07
CA SER A 323 -29.39 -51.85 3.01
C SER A 323 -27.87 -51.72 2.99
N THR A 324 -27.13 -52.36 3.92
CA THR A 324 -25.66 -52.29 3.90
C THR A 324 -25.11 -52.85 2.59
N PRO A 325 -24.33 -52.08 1.81
CA PRO A 325 -23.73 -52.56 0.57
C PRO A 325 -22.75 -53.71 0.81
N LEU A 326 -22.79 -54.75 -0.03
CA LEU A 326 -21.83 -55.86 0.10
C LEU A 326 -20.39 -55.40 -0.07
N ALA A 327 -20.14 -54.33 -0.84
CA ALA A 327 -18.82 -53.72 -1.01
C ALA A 327 -18.22 -53.15 0.30
N ASN A 328 -19.04 -52.82 1.30
CA ASN A 328 -18.56 -52.30 2.59
C ASN A 328 -18.14 -53.40 3.57
N LEU A 329 -18.48 -54.66 3.32
CA LEU A 329 -18.14 -55.78 4.21
C LEU A 329 -16.63 -56.08 4.20
N ASN A 330 -16.15 -56.78 5.22
CA ASN A 330 -14.75 -57.17 5.37
C ASN A 330 -13.80 -55.98 5.27
N TYR A 331 -14.04 -54.94 6.06
CA TYR A 331 -13.30 -53.67 6.05
C TYR A 331 -13.31 -52.92 4.69
N GLY A 332 -14.26 -53.23 3.81
CA GLY A 332 -14.36 -52.68 2.45
C GLY A 332 -13.70 -53.54 1.37
N HIS A 333 -13.40 -54.81 1.66
CA HIS A 333 -12.94 -55.79 0.66
C HIS A 333 -14.07 -56.49 -0.09
N GLY A 334 -15.31 -56.39 0.41
CA GLY A 334 -16.48 -57.03 -0.18
C GLY A 334 -16.55 -58.54 0.08
N ILE A 335 -17.36 -59.23 -0.72
CA ILE A 335 -17.59 -60.69 -0.61
C ILE A 335 -16.67 -61.55 -1.51
N GLY A 336 -15.58 -60.97 -2.03
CA GLY A 336 -14.62 -61.65 -2.91
C GLY A 336 -14.87 -61.44 -4.40
N SER A 337 -14.49 -62.42 -5.21
CA SER A 337 -14.66 -62.46 -6.67
C SER A 337 -15.19 -63.83 -7.10
N GLU A 338 -15.81 -63.91 -8.28
CA GLU A 338 -16.54 -65.09 -8.78
C GLU A 338 -15.87 -66.46 -8.51
N PRO A 339 -16.65 -67.50 -8.16
CA PRO A 339 -18.12 -67.55 -8.17
C PRO A 339 -18.77 -66.93 -6.92
N TYR A 340 -19.79 -66.09 -7.12
CA TYR A 340 -20.62 -65.52 -6.05
C TYR A 340 -21.69 -66.52 -5.58
N GLU A 341 -21.31 -67.79 -5.39
CA GLU A 341 -22.24 -68.87 -5.05
C GLU A 341 -21.91 -69.46 -3.68
N ILE A 342 -22.95 -69.80 -2.91
CA ILE A 342 -22.82 -70.60 -1.68
C ILE A 342 -23.65 -71.87 -1.76
N ARG A 343 -23.26 -72.90 -1.01
CA ARG A 343 -23.91 -74.23 -1.04
C ARG A 343 -24.56 -74.55 0.29
N ILE A 344 -25.84 -74.89 0.28
CA ILE A 344 -26.60 -75.35 1.45
C ILE A 344 -26.96 -76.82 1.25
N HIS A 345 -26.45 -77.72 2.09
CA HIS A 345 -26.61 -79.16 1.92
C HIS A 345 -26.84 -79.89 3.23
N SER A 346 -27.47 -81.07 3.17
CA SER A 346 -27.53 -82.01 4.30
C SER A 346 -26.25 -82.83 4.40
N ALA A 347 -25.92 -83.37 5.58
CA ALA A 347 -24.71 -84.17 5.79
C ALA A 347 -24.61 -85.46 4.92
N ASP A 348 -25.71 -85.89 4.30
CA ASP A 348 -25.80 -87.01 3.36
C ASP A 348 -26.00 -86.56 1.89
N TYR A 349 -25.99 -85.26 1.61
CA TYR A 349 -26.29 -84.64 0.31
C TYR A 349 -27.64 -85.05 -0.31
N SER A 350 -28.60 -85.48 0.52
CA SER A 350 -30.00 -85.70 0.08
C SER A 350 -30.73 -84.38 -0.22
N THR A 351 -30.30 -83.29 0.42
CA THR A 351 -30.55 -81.91 0.03
C THR A 351 -29.22 -81.29 -0.39
N ASP A 352 -29.16 -80.66 -1.56
CA ASP A 352 -27.99 -79.95 -2.07
C ASP A 352 -28.47 -78.78 -2.94
N LEU A 353 -28.29 -77.55 -2.44
CA LEU A 353 -28.80 -76.31 -3.03
C LEU A 353 -27.64 -75.35 -3.28
N THR A 354 -27.59 -74.75 -4.46
CA THR A 354 -26.71 -73.62 -4.79
C THR A 354 -27.53 -72.33 -4.71
N VAL A 355 -27.05 -71.34 -3.95
CA VAL A 355 -27.59 -69.98 -3.90
C VAL A 355 -26.69 -69.08 -4.75
N ASP A 356 -27.24 -68.43 -5.78
CA ASP A 356 -26.51 -67.54 -6.68
C ASP A 356 -26.65 -66.07 -6.23
N LEU A 357 -25.57 -65.51 -5.67
CA LEU A 357 -25.52 -64.14 -5.17
C LEU A 357 -24.94 -63.15 -6.19
N SER A 358 -24.78 -63.54 -7.47
CA SER A 358 -24.20 -62.68 -8.51
C SER A 358 -25.00 -61.40 -8.80
N ALA A 359 -26.30 -61.41 -8.49
CA ALA A 359 -27.19 -60.25 -8.57
C ALA A 359 -27.30 -59.44 -7.26
N ALA A 360 -26.72 -59.92 -6.16
CA ALA A 360 -26.85 -59.29 -4.85
C ALA A 360 -25.95 -58.06 -4.72
N SER A 361 -26.50 -56.95 -4.20
CA SER A 361 -25.80 -55.68 -4.00
C SER A 361 -25.70 -55.26 -2.52
N THR A 362 -26.62 -55.76 -1.70
CA THR A 362 -26.75 -55.48 -0.27
C THR A 362 -26.89 -56.78 0.54
N ILE A 363 -26.73 -56.70 1.87
CA ILE A 363 -27.02 -57.82 2.78
C ILE A 363 -28.48 -58.28 2.64
N GLY A 364 -29.41 -57.35 2.42
CA GLY A 364 -30.82 -57.65 2.20
C GLY A 364 -31.03 -58.54 0.97
N ASP A 365 -30.33 -58.27 -0.13
CA ASP A 365 -30.38 -59.11 -1.33
C ASP A 365 -29.87 -60.53 -1.02
N VAL A 366 -28.76 -60.66 -0.30
CA VAL A 366 -28.21 -61.98 0.11
C VAL A 366 -29.19 -62.76 0.99
N ILE A 367 -29.79 -62.10 1.98
CA ILE A 367 -30.79 -62.73 2.86
C ILE A 367 -32.03 -63.15 2.06
N ASN A 368 -32.50 -62.30 1.14
CA ASN A 368 -33.64 -62.60 0.28
C ASN A 368 -33.37 -63.80 -0.63
N GLU A 369 -32.17 -63.89 -1.23
CA GLU A 369 -31.80 -64.96 -2.17
C GLU A 369 -31.63 -66.31 -1.46
N ILE A 370 -31.01 -66.32 -0.27
CA ILE A 370 -30.95 -67.51 0.60
C ILE A 370 -32.36 -67.99 0.94
N ASN A 371 -33.23 -67.08 1.38
CA ASN A 371 -34.61 -67.41 1.75
C ASN A 371 -35.44 -67.88 0.55
N ALA A 372 -35.29 -67.25 -0.62
CA ALA A 372 -35.96 -67.67 -1.86
C ALA A 372 -35.54 -69.07 -2.29
N THR A 373 -34.23 -69.35 -2.32
CA THR A 373 -33.69 -70.68 -2.66
C THR A 373 -34.19 -71.77 -1.71
N LEU A 374 -34.29 -71.48 -0.41
CA LEU A 374 -34.82 -72.40 0.59
C LEU A 374 -36.33 -72.67 0.40
N VAL A 375 -37.13 -71.63 0.11
CA VAL A 375 -38.58 -71.76 -0.14
C VAL A 375 -38.87 -72.49 -1.45
N ASP A 376 -38.13 -72.23 -2.53
CA ASP A 376 -38.28 -72.94 -3.80
C ASP A 376 -37.89 -74.43 -3.69
N ALA A 377 -37.03 -74.78 -2.73
CA ALA A 377 -36.73 -76.16 -2.34
C ALA A 377 -37.76 -76.78 -1.37
N GLY A 378 -38.76 -76.03 -0.91
CA GLY A 378 -39.77 -76.47 0.06
C GLY A 378 -39.30 -76.52 1.52
N ILE A 379 -38.28 -75.72 1.86
CA ILE A 379 -37.61 -75.66 3.17
C ILE A 379 -38.02 -74.36 3.92
N ASP A 380 -39.30 -74.02 3.89
CA ASP A 380 -39.91 -72.76 4.39
C ASP A 380 -39.67 -72.43 5.88
N ARG A 381 -39.05 -73.35 6.63
CA ARG A 381 -38.80 -73.26 8.07
C ARG A 381 -37.35 -73.01 8.44
N VAL A 382 -36.46 -72.95 7.45
CA VAL A 382 -35.09 -72.46 7.60
C VAL A 382 -35.04 -71.06 7.00
N THR A 383 -34.61 -70.06 7.78
CA THR A 383 -34.63 -68.66 7.36
C THR A 383 -33.36 -67.92 7.75
N ALA A 384 -32.79 -67.17 6.81
CA ALA A 384 -31.73 -66.20 7.04
C ALA A 384 -32.30 -64.86 7.52
N GLY A 385 -31.57 -64.18 8.40
CA GLY A 385 -31.87 -62.85 8.93
C GLY A 385 -30.62 -62.15 9.49
N LEU A 386 -30.75 -60.91 9.93
CA LEU A 386 -29.67 -60.23 10.67
C LEU A 386 -29.61 -60.74 12.11
N ASN A 387 -28.41 -60.90 12.64
CA ASN A 387 -28.20 -61.27 14.03
C ASN A 387 -28.66 -60.17 15.00
N ALA A 388 -28.94 -60.54 16.26
CA ALA A 388 -29.45 -59.60 17.27
C ALA A 388 -28.47 -58.46 17.63
N ALA A 389 -27.20 -58.56 17.26
CA ALA A 389 -26.19 -57.52 17.46
C ALA A 389 -26.12 -56.50 16.30
N LEU A 390 -26.79 -56.79 15.18
CA LEU A 390 -26.63 -56.11 13.90
C LEU A 390 -25.16 -56.07 13.44
N SER A 391 -24.47 -57.21 13.51
CA SER A 391 -23.09 -57.36 13.03
C SER A 391 -22.91 -58.47 11.97
N GLY A 392 -23.88 -59.37 11.81
CA GLY A 392 -23.75 -60.54 10.94
C GLY A 392 -25.09 -61.13 10.51
N ILE A 393 -25.05 -62.18 9.71
CA ILE A 393 -26.22 -62.92 9.21
C ILE A 393 -26.37 -64.20 10.02
N ASP A 394 -27.53 -64.41 10.63
CA ASP A 394 -27.91 -65.65 11.29
C ASP A 394 -28.82 -66.48 10.35
N ILE A 395 -28.69 -67.81 10.37
CA ILE A 395 -29.60 -68.74 9.68
C ILE A 395 -30.21 -69.68 10.72
N GLU A 396 -31.53 -69.58 10.91
CA GLU A 396 -32.30 -70.34 11.91
C GLU A 396 -33.17 -71.42 11.26
N ASP A 397 -33.07 -72.64 11.77
CA ASP A 397 -33.95 -73.77 11.47
C ASP A 397 -34.99 -73.96 12.58
N THR A 398 -36.21 -73.53 12.29
CA THR A 398 -37.35 -73.56 13.22
C THR A 398 -38.07 -74.91 13.26
N ASN A 399 -37.56 -75.97 12.61
CA ASN A 399 -38.20 -77.30 12.62
C ASN A 399 -38.20 -77.95 14.01
N ILE A 400 -39.18 -78.82 14.27
CA ILE A 400 -39.31 -79.56 15.56
C ILE A 400 -38.14 -80.53 15.76
N ALA A 401 -37.59 -81.04 14.66
CA ALA A 401 -36.28 -81.68 14.60
C ALA A 401 -35.51 -80.97 13.48
N SER A 402 -34.35 -80.41 13.79
CA SER A 402 -33.55 -79.69 12.80
C SER A 402 -33.12 -80.60 11.66
N LEU A 403 -33.08 -80.05 10.45
CA LEU A 403 -32.68 -80.71 9.21
C LEU A 403 -31.16 -80.95 9.14
N ASN A 404 -30.38 -80.34 10.04
CA ASN A 404 -28.92 -80.44 10.13
C ASN A 404 -28.23 -80.06 8.81
N LEU A 405 -28.73 -78.99 8.19
CA LEU A 405 -28.14 -78.40 7.00
C LEU A 405 -26.79 -77.74 7.33
N GLN A 406 -25.94 -77.62 6.32
CA GLN A 406 -24.61 -77.04 6.42
C GLN A 406 -24.42 -76.05 5.27
N VAL A 407 -23.86 -74.88 5.59
CA VAL A 407 -23.41 -73.90 4.61
C VAL A 407 -21.93 -74.13 4.33
N SER A 408 -21.60 -74.36 3.07
CA SER A 408 -20.24 -74.57 2.56
C SER A 408 -19.99 -73.76 1.29
N GLU A 409 -18.71 -73.60 0.94
CA GLU A 409 -18.33 -73.07 -0.37
C GLU A 409 -18.72 -74.03 -1.51
N ILE A 410 -18.93 -73.49 -2.71
CA ILE A 410 -19.20 -74.29 -3.91
C ILE A 410 -17.94 -74.98 -4.44
N SER A 411 -16.77 -74.37 -4.24
CA SER A 411 -15.45 -74.85 -4.68
C SER A 411 -14.34 -74.39 -3.73
N ASN A 412 -13.13 -74.96 -3.86
CA ASN A 412 -11.98 -74.57 -3.02
C ASN A 412 -11.44 -73.15 -3.32
N ASP A 413 -11.81 -72.57 -4.46
CA ASP A 413 -11.40 -71.22 -4.87
C ASP A 413 -12.48 -70.16 -4.57
N SER A 414 -13.66 -70.61 -4.14
CA SER A 414 -14.74 -69.73 -3.64
C SER A 414 -14.47 -69.31 -2.21
N LEU A 415 -14.74 -68.03 -1.92
CA LEU A 415 -14.63 -67.44 -0.59
C LEU A 415 -15.93 -66.71 -0.19
N THR A 416 -17.02 -66.90 -0.92
CA THR A 416 -18.26 -66.12 -0.77
C THR A 416 -18.94 -66.37 0.58
N GLY A 417 -19.05 -67.64 1.00
CA GLY A 417 -19.61 -68.00 2.31
C GLY A 417 -18.66 -67.63 3.46
N ALA A 418 -17.35 -67.74 3.24
CA ALA A 418 -16.30 -67.35 4.16
C ALA A 418 -16.31 -65.84 4.40
N ALA A 419 -16.47 -65.03 3.34
CA ALA A 419 -16.52 -63.57 3.38
C ALA A 419 -17.87 -63.03 3.89
N LEU A 420 -18.94 -63.80 3.76
CA LEU A 420 -20.22 -63.56 4.45
C LEU A 420 -20.21 -64.06 5.91
N HIS A 421 -19.12 -64.67 6.39
CA HIS A 421 -18.96 -65.13 7.77
C HIS A 421 -20.03 -66.16 8.23
N ILE A 422 -20.63 -66.89 7.29
CA ILE A 422 -21.75 -67.84 7.47
C ILE A 422 -21.41 -69.31 7.15
N LEU A 423 -20.14 -69.73 7.21
CA LEU A 423 -19.79 -71.15 7.06
C LEU A 423 -20.05 -71.93 8.35
N GLY A 424 -20.81 -73.02 8.28
CA GLY A 424 -21.06 -73.89 9.43
C GLY A 424 -22.36 -74.70 9.38
N ASN A 425 -22.72 -75.28 10.53
CA ASN A 425 -23.90 -76.14 10.70
C ASN A 425 -25.10 -75.34 11.20
N ILE A 426 -26.27 -75.55 10.58
CA ILE A 426 -27.57 -75.00 10.99
C ILE A 426 -28.25 -76.03 11.91
N SER A 427 -27.99 -75.93 13.23
CA SER A 427 -28.47 -76.91 14.23
C SER A 427 -28.64 -76.34 15.65
N PRO A 428 -29.78 -75.69 16.00
CA PRO A 428 -30.82 -75.17 15.13
C PRO A 428 -30.48 -73.79 14.55
N LEU A 429 -29.42 -73.13 15.04
CA LEU A 429 -29.02 -71.80 14.64
C LEU A 429 -27.56 -71.82 14.20
N LEU A 430 -27.31 -71.34 12.98
CA LEU A 430 -25.98 -70.94 12.52
C LEU A 430 -25.88 -69.43 12.74
N SER A 431 -25.09 -69.00 13.73
CA SER A 431 -24.89 -67.57 13.97
C SER A 431 -23.64 -67.06 13.25
N GLY A 432 -23.81 -66.08 12.38
CA GLY A 432 -22.73 -65.49 11.61
C GLY A 432 -21.80 -64.65 12.45
N GLN A 433 -20.51 -64.68 12.15
CA GLN A 433 -19.53 -63.80 12.80
C GLN A 433 -19.69 -62.36 12.32
N ASP A 434 -19.07 -61.42 13.04
CA ASP A 434 -19.06 -60.01 12.70
C ASP A 434 -18.51 -59.79 11.27
N LEU A 435 -19.32 -59.23 10.37
CA LEU A 435 -18.98 -58.95 8.98
C LEU A 435 -17.96 -57.81 8.81
N ASN A 436 -17.63 -57.11 9.90
CA ASN A 436 -16.72 -55.96 9.95
C ASN A 436 -17.03 -54.96 8.83
N PRO A 437 -18.25 -54.40 8.76
CA PRO A 437 -18.54 -53.37 7.76
C PRO A 437 -17.61 -52.18 7.96
N ARG A 438 -17.14 -51.58 6.88
CA ARG A 438 -16.42 -50.31 6.90
C ARG A 438 -17.40 -49.19 7.29
N PRO A 439 -17.12 -48.33 8.29
CA PRO A 439 -17.96 -47.16 8.56
C PRO A 439 -17.98 -46.26 7.32
N ASP A 440 -19.17 -45.87 6.88
CA ASP A 440 -19.39 -45.19 5.60
C ASP A 440 -20.50 -44.15 5.75
N PHE A 441 -20.15 -42.88 5.51
CA PHE A 441 -21.02 -41.74 5.81
C PHE A 441 -20.93 -40.69 4.69
N SER A 442 -22.04 -39.99 4.45
CA SER A 442 -22.05 -38.76 3.64
C SER A 442 -22.59 -37.57 4.43
N VAL A 443 -22.00 -36.40 4.17
CA VAL A 443 -22.49 -35.09 4.59
C VAL A 443 -22.79 -34.28 3.33
N GLU A 444 -24.04 -33.84 3.20
CA GLU A 444 -24.55 -33.15 2.01
C GLU A 444 -25.35 -31.91 2.41
N GLU A 445 -25.35 -30.87 1.57
CA GLU A 445 -26.21 -29.70 1.79
C GLU A 445 -27.67 -30.03 1.46
N VAL A 446 -28.64 -29.50 2.24
CA VAL A 446 -30.08 -29.73 2.02
C VAL A 446 -30.54 -29.22 0.64
N ALA A 447 -29.93 -28.16 0.11
CA ALA A 447 -30.27 -27.59 -1.18
C ALA A 447 -29.05 -26.96 -1.89
N PRO A 448 -29.03 -26.95 -3.24
CA PRO A 448 -28.00 -26.24 -3.99
C PRO A 448 -27.97 -24.75 -3.66
N GLY A 449 -26.84 -24.26 -3.13
CA GLY A 449 -26.65 -22.87 -2.74
C GLY A 449 -26.57 -22.64 -1.22
N ASN A 450 -26.96 -23.61 -0.40
CA ASN A 450 -26.58 -23.61 1.02
C ASN A 450 -25.07 -23.86 1.16
N THR A 451 -24.46 -23.33 2.22
CA THR A 451 -23.05 -23.57 2.55
C THR A 451 -22.80 -24.04 3.98
N THR A 452 -23.82 -24.37 4.76
CA THR A 452 -23.68 -24.65 6.20
C THR A 452 -22.69 -25.78 6.51
N ALA A 453 -22.71 -26.89 5.80
CA ALA A 453 -21.75 -27.99 5.99
C ALA A 453 -20.36 -27.66 5.42
N ALA A 454 -20.30 -26.88 4.34
CA ALA A 454 -19.05 -26.40 3.77
C ALA A 454 -18.33 -25.41 4.71
N ASP A 455 -19.07 -24.46 5.30
CA ASP A 455 -18.59 -23.40 6.18
C ASP A 455 -18.12 -23.93 7.55
N ILE A 456 -18.61 -25.09 7.99
CA ILE A 456 -18.10 -25.82 9.17
C ILE A 456 -17.08 -26.90 8.79
N GLY A 457 -16.69 -26.97 7.51
CA GLY A 457 -15.63 -27.83 7.00
C GLY A 457 -15.98 -29.33 6.94
N LEU A 458 -17.24 -29.72 7.13
CA LEU A 458 -17.69 -31.12 7.25
C LEU A 458 -18.33 -31.69 5.98
N LEU A 459 -18.47 -30.92 4.90
CA LEU A 459 -19.06 -31.38 3.64
C LEU A 459 -18.22 -32.50 2.97
N GLY A 460 -18.84 -33.62 2.63
CA GLY A 460 -18.23 -34.69 1.82
C GLY A 460 -18.60 -36.11 2.23
N ASN A 461 -18.12 -37.08 1.45
CA ASN A 461 -18.24 -38.51 1.75
C ASN A 461 -16.96 -38.98 2.43
N PHE A 462 -17.09 -39.80 3.46
CA PHE A 462 -15.95 -40.27 4.22
C PHE A 462 -16.18 -41.66 4.79
N HIS A 463 -15.07 -42.29 5.15
CA HIS A 463 -15.06 -43.62 5.74
C HIS A 463 -14.18 -43.59 6.97
N TYR A 464 -14.63 -44.20 8.07
CA TYR A 464 -14.10 -43.93 9.41
C TYR A 464 -14.31 -42.46 9.81
N ASP A 465 -13.25 -41.67 10.04
CA ASP A 465 -13.33 -40.30 10.53
C ASP A 465 -13.18 -39.27 9.39
N LEU A 466 -14.01 -38.23 9.39
CA LEU A 466 -13.76 -37.02 8.61
C LEU A 466 -12.99 -36.02 9.45
N VAL A 467 -11.77 -35.69 9.03
CA VAL A 467 -11.06 -34.48 9.46
C VAL A 467 -11.49 -33.36 8.52
N GLY A 468 -12.18 -32.35 9.07
CA GLY A 468 -12.76 -31.28 8.27
C GLY A 468 -11.73 -30.29 7.73
N ASN A 469 -12.20 -29.39 6.86
CA ASN A 469 -11.38 -28.28 6.36
C ASN A 469 -11.04 -27.27 7.48
N ASP A 470 -9.94 -26.54 7.29
CA ASP A 470 -9.53 -25.45 8.18
C ASP A 470 -10.61 -24.34 8.18
N LEU A 471 -11.01 -23.92 9.38
CA LEU A 471 -12.08 -22.93 9.61
C LEU A 471 -11.57 -21.50 9.70
N ASP A 472 -10.26 -21.28 9.68
CA ASP A 472 -9.61 -19.98 9.50
C ASP A 472 -10.26 -18.84 10.34
N PRO A 473 -10.32 -18.99 11.68
CA PRO A 473 -11.02 -18.05 12.56
C PRO A 473 -10.28 -16.72 12.67
N GLN A 474 -11.02 -15.62 12.70
CA GLN A 474 -10.49 -14.31 13.04
C GLN A 474 -10.02 -14.22 14.49
N ILE A 475 -9.00 -13.39 14.69
CA ILE A 475 -8.50 -12.99 16.00
C ILE A 475 -9.30 -11.79 16.50
N THR A 476 -9.74 -11.92 17.75
CA THR A 476 -10.38 -10.85 18.52
C THR A 476 -9.55 -10.56 19.77
N PRO A 477 -9.80 -9.45 20.49
CA PRO A 477 -9.17 -9.20 21.79
C PRO A 477 -9.45 -10.28 22.83
N LEU A 478 -10.46 -11.14 22.63
CA LEU A 478 -10.80 -12.25 23.52
C LEU A 478 -10.12 -13.57 23.14
N THR A 479 -9.53 -13.67 21.94
CA THR A 479 -8.85 -14.89 21.48
C THR A 479 -7.73 -15.28 22.45
N PRO A 480 -7.77 -16.48 23.08
CA PRO A 480 -6.74 -16.93 24.00
C PRO A 480 -5.39 -17.16 23.30
N LEU A 481 -4.30 -16.77 23.94
CA LEU A 481 -2.93 -16.95 23.45
C LEU A 481 -2.54 -18.43 23.31
N ALA A 482 -3.23 -19.32 24.01
CA ALA A 482 -3.09 -20.77 23.88
C ALA A 482 -3.66 -21.34 22.57
N LEU A 483 -4.54 -20.61 21.87
CA LEU A 483 -5.11 -21.06 20.58
C LEU A 483 -4.25 -20.68 19.38
N ILE A 484 -3.32 -19.73 19.52
CA ILE A 484 -2.33 -19.33 18.51
C ILE A 484 -1.52 -20.57 18.05
N ASN A 485 -1.01 -20.55 16.82
CA ASN A 485 -0.27 -21.65 16.20
C ASN A 485 -1.04 -22.99 16.24
N ASN A 486 -2.29 -22.98 15.75
CA ASN A 486 -3.13 -24.19 15.66
C ASN A 486 -3.26 -24.89 17.03
N GLY A 487 -3.58 -24.14 18.08
CA GLY A 487 -3.73 -24.66 19.44
C GLY A 487 -2.44 -25.10 20.15
N SER A 488 -1.26 -24.87 19.54
CA SER A 488 0.04 -25.12 20.20
C SER A 488 0.42 -23.99 21.18
N GLY A 489 -0.22 -22.82 21.04
CA GLY A 489 0.09 -21.59 21.73
C GLY A 489 1.38 -20.93 21.27
N CYS A 490 1.82 -19.93 22.02
CA CYS A 490 3.16 -19.36 21.94
C CYS A 490 3.80 -19.42 23.33
N GLN A 491 5.06 -19.84 23.42
CA GLN A 491 5.86 -19.56 24.61
C GLN A 491 6.15 -18.06 24.61
N LEU A 492 5.81 -17.39 25.70
CA LEU A 492 5.98 -15.95 25.86
C LEU A 492 7.10 -15.69 26.85
N ASP A 493 8.10 -14.96 26.39
CA ASP A 493 9.22 -14.41 27.15
C ASP A 493 9.43 -12.96 26.68
N LYS A 494 10.42 -12.29 27.24
CA LYS A 494 10.67 -10.87 27.09
C LYS A 494 10.92 -10.44 25.65
N ILE A 495 10.22 -9.38 25.26
CA ILE A 495 10.45 -8.65 24.02
C ILE A 495 11.04 -7.28 24.35
N MET A 496 12.01 -6.84 23.57
CA MET A 496 12.62 -5.53 23.70
C MET A 496 12.07 -4.61 22.62
N ILE A 497 11.44 -3.52 23.05
CA ILE A 497 10.91 -2.48 22.17
C ILE A 497 11.80 -1.25 22.31
N SER A 498 12.34 -0.78 21.18
CA SER A 498 13.20 0.40 21.11
C SER A 498 12.60 1.45 20.17
N GLN A 499 12.67 2.70 20.60
CA GLN A 499 12.10 3.88 19.96
C GLN A 499 13.15 5.01 19.99
N GLY A 500 13.96 5.07 18.94
CA GLY A 500 15.08 6.00 18.79
C GLY A 500 16.20 5.79 19.83
N SER A 501 16.11 6.48 20.98
CA SER A 501 17.07 6.38 22.09
C SER A 501 16.50 5.75 23.37
N SER A 502 15.19 5.51 23.42
CA SER A 502 14.52 4.85 24.55
C SER A 502 14.28 3.39 24.22
N SER A 503 14.61 2.46 25.13
CA SER A 503 14.28 1.04 24.99
C SER A 503 13.66 0.53 26.28
N LEU A 504 12.56 -0.21 26.19
CA LEU A 504 11.97 -0.93 27.30
C LEU A 504 11.82 -2.41 26.96
N THR A 505 12.14 -3.26 27.94
CA THR A 505 11.81 -4.68 27.88
C THR A 505 10.39 -4.87 28.43
N VAL A 506 9.49 -5.33 27.57
CA VAL A 506 8.16 -5.79 27.94
C VAL A 506 8.25 -7.28 28.25
N ASP A 507 7.48 -7.76 29.23
CA ASP A 507 7.46 -9.18 29.64
C ASP A 507 6.08 -9.81 29.42
N PRO A 508 5.79 -10.28 28.18
CA PRO A 508 4.61 -11.08 27.85
C PRO A 508 4.50 -12.43 28.58
N GLY A 509 5.52 -12.87 29.33
CA GLY A 509 5.49 -14.10 30.13
C GLY A 509 4.91 -13.91 31.54
N THR A 510 4.52 -12.68 31.91
CA THR A 510 4.02 -12.37 33.26
C THR A 510 2.65 -13.00 33.57
N THR A 511 2.47 -13.41 34.83
CA THR A 511 1.23 -14.06 35.29
C THR A 511 0.04 -13.09 35.23
N GLY A 512 -0.85 -13.29 34.25
CA GLY A 512 -2.05 -12.47 34.06
C GLY A 512 -2.45 -12.27 32.59
N ILE A 513 -1.59 -12.64 31.65
CA ILE A 513 -1.83 -12.50 30.21
C ILE A 513 -2.42 -13.80 29.68
N ALA A 514 -3.69 -13.76 29.23
CA ALA A 514 -4.38 -14.94 28.70
C ALA A 514 -4.84 -14.75 27.24
N THR A 515 -5.07 -13.51 26.81
CA THR A 515 -5.66 -13.16 25.52
C THR A 515 -4.80 -12.21 24.69
N ILE A 516 -5.09 -12.13 23.39
CA ILE A 516 -4.54 -11.10 22.49
C ILE A 516 -4.82 -9.67 23.02
N GLY A 517 -5.97 -9.44 23.66
CA GLY A 517 -6.31 -8.17 24.31
C GLY A 517 -5.36 -7.80 25.44
N ASP A 518 -5.02 -8.75 26.31
CA ASP A 518 -4.06 -8.54 27.41
C ASP A 518 -2.67 -8.17 26.87
N LEU A 519 -2.22 -8.89 25.83
CA LEU A 519 -0.96 -8.65 25.15
C LEU A 519 -0.89 -7.26 24.52
N MET A 520 -1.93 -6.84 23.78
CA MET A 520 -2.05 -5.49 23.23
C MET A 520 -1.99 -4.42 24.33
N ASN A 521 -2.75 -4.61 25.41
CA ASN A 521 -2.79 -3.66 26.52
C ASN A 521 -1.42 -3.46 27.17
N ILE A 522 -0.62 -4.52 27.30
CA ILE A 522 0.71 -4.46 27.91
C ILE A 522 1.75 -3.82 26.96
N ILE A 523 1.68 -4.09 25.66
CA ILE A 523 2.52 -3.41 24.67
C ILE A 523 2.16 -1.91 24.62
N ASN A 524 0.87 -1.56 24.61
CA ASN A 524 0.40 -0.17 24.63
C ASN A 524 0.75 0.57 25.94
N SER A 525 0.82 -0.16 27.07
CA SER A 525 1.16 0.41 28.38
C SER A 525 2.67 0.49 28.65
N CYS A 526 3.53 0.18 27.67
CA CYS A 526 4.98 0.20 27.83
C CYS A 526 5.58 1.62 27.97
N GLY A 527 4.79 2.67 27.77
CA GLY A 527 5.24 4.07 27.93
C GLY A 527 6.15 4.59 26.81
N LEU A 528 6.40 3.79 25.77
CA LEU A 528 6.95 4.27 24.50
C LEU A 528 5.81 4.77 23.60
N PRO A 529 6.08 5.72 22.68
CA PRO A 529 5.07 6.26 21.77
C PRO A 529 4.78 5.29 20.60
N ILE A 530 4.16 4.17 20.92
CA ILE A 530 3.76 3.12 19.97
C ILE A 530 2.28 2.78 20.16
N GLN A 531 1.71 2.12 19.15
CA GLN A 531 0.36 1.57 19.21
C GLN A 531 0.38 0.14 18.65
N ALA A 532 -0.10 -0.82 19.46
CA ALA A 532 -0.36 -2.19 19.08
C ALA A 532 -1.86 -2.39 18.84
N SER A 533 -2.21 -3.03 17.73
CA SER A 533 -3.58 -3.40 17.35
C SER A 533 -3.61 -4.76 16.68
N ILE A 534 -4.80 -5.33 16.50
CA ILE A 534 -5.00 -6.40 15.51
C ILE A 534 -4.80 -5.79 14.11
N ASN A 535 -4.28 -6.57 13.17
CA ASN A 535 -4.06 -6.14 11.78
C ASN A 535 -5.36 -6.15 10.95
N GLU A 536 -5.36 -5.49 9.78
CA GLU A 536 -6.58 -5.32 8.97
C GLU A 536 -7.20 -6.66 8.52
N ASN A 537 -6.38 -7.70 8.30
CA ASN A 537 -6.86 -9.03 7.92
C ASN A 537 -7.40 -9.86 9.10
N HIS A 538 -7.32 -9.35 10.33
CA HIS A 538 -7.75 -9.99 11.58
C HIS A 538 -7.09 -11.35 11.86
N LYS A 539 -5.88 -11.61 11.35
CA LYS A 539 -5.12 -12.87 11.58
C LYS A 539 -3.91 -12.70 12.48
N GLY A 540 -3.57 -11.47 12.85
CA GLY A 540 -2.34 -11.21 13.59
C GLY A 540 -2.31 -9.91 14.37
N LEU A 541 -1.15 -9.65 14.95
CA LEU A 541 -0.85 -8.48 15.77
C LEU A 541 0.04 -7.54 14.98
N GLN A 542 -0.26 -6.25 14.99
CA GLN A 542 0.59 -5.22 14.39
C GLN A 542 1.00 -4.15 15.40
N VAL A 543 2.16 -3.52 15.18
CA VAL A 543 2.69 -2.43 16.02
C VAL A 543 3.23 -1.30 15.15
N GLU A 544 2.73 -0.08 15.39
CA GLU A 544 3.15 1.15 14.73
C GLU A 544 3.76 2.17 15.69
N SER A 545 4.52 3.12 15.15
CA SER A 545 5.04 4.29 15.88
C SER A 545 4.03 5.43 15.81
N THR A 546 3.61 5.98 16.96
CA THR A 546 2.73 7.17 16.99
C THR A 546 3.50 8.48 16.78
N VAL A 547 4.84 8.40 16.66
CA VAL A 547 5.73 9.54 16.41
C VAL A 547 6.57 9.33 15.16
N ILE A 548 6.74 10.42 14.40
CA ILE A 548 7.63 10.49 13.23
C ILE A 548 9.04 10.83 13.70
N GLY A 549 10.07 10.36 12.99
CA GLY A 549 11.46 10.74 13.26
C GLY A 549 12.15 9.92 14.35
N ARG A 550 11.60 8.76 14.73
CA ARG A 550 12.26 7.80 15.62
C ARG A 550 12.15 6.42 15.01
N THR A 551 13.29 5.75 14.87
CA THR A 551 13.33 4.35 14.46
C THR A 551 12.58 3.48 15.46
N LEU A 552 11.66 2.65 14.97
CA LEU A 552 11.04 1.57 15.74
C LEU A 552 11.84 0.29 15.51
N LEU A 553 12.18 -0.41 16.59
CA LEU A 553 12.87 -1.68 16.56
C LEU A 553 12.27 -2.59 17.63
N ILE A 554 11.76 -3.75 17.23
CA ILE A 554 11.21 -4.78 18.11
C ILE A 554 12.05 -6.04 17.94
N GLU A 555 12.64 -6.52 19.03
CA GLU A 555 13.58 -7.63 19.06
C GLU A 555 13.26 -8.59 20.19
N ASP A 556 13.60 -9.87 20.05
CA ASP A 556 13.53 -10.81 21.15
C ASP A 556 14.66 -10.60 22.18
N SER A 557 14.34 -10.72 23.47
CA SER A 557 15.31 -10.52 24.55
C SER A 557 16.06 -11.82 24.89
N GLY A 558 17.17 -12.08 24.21
CA GLY A 558 18.07 -13.19 24.54
C GLY A 558 17.88 -14.39 23.62
N THR A 559 17.28 -15.48 24.10
CA THR A 559 16.99 -16.70 23.32
C THR A 559 15.49 -16.96 23.15
N SER A 560 14.68 -15.91 23.34
CA SER A 560 13.24 -15.91 23.07
C SER A 560 12.99 -15.92 21.54
N ASP A 561 11.88 -16.52 21.12
CA ASP A 561 11.32 -16.43 19.76
C ASP A 561 9.96 -15.68 19.78
N THR A 562 9.64 -14.97 20.87
CA THR A 562 8.33 -14.36 21.15
C THR A 562 7.95 -13.29 20.13
N ALA A 563 8.82 -12.29 19.89
CA ALA A 563 8.55 -11.26 18.90
C ALA A 563 8.47 -11.85 17.49
N TYR A 564 9.31 -12.85 17.19
CA TYR A 564 9.26 -13.57 15.91
C TYR A 564 7.92 -14.28 15.70
N ASN A 565 7.49 -15.09 16.68
CA ASN A 565 6.26 -15.89 16.66
C ASN A 565 5.00 -15.02 16.66
N LEU A 566 5.05 -13.85 17.31
CA LEU A 566 3.99 -12.84 17.24
C LEU A 566 3.97 -12.07 15.91
N GLY A 567 4.93 -12.29 15.01
CA GLY A 567 5.02 -11.64 13.70
C GLY A 567 5.57 -10.20 13.72
N ILE A 568 5.65 -9.57 14.89
CA ILE A 568 5.97 -8.14 15.11
C ILE A 568 7.47 -7.81 15.14
N GLU A 569 8.35 -8.81 15.11
CA GLU A 569 9.80 -8.60 15.12
C GLU A 569 10.33 -7.81 13.90
N GLY A 570 11.25 -6.87 14.15
CA GLY A 570 12.01 -6.13 13.15
C GLY A 570 11.90 -4.61 13.26
N SER A 571 12.09 -3.92 12.14
CA SER A 571 11.96 -2.47 12.01
C SER A 571 11.17 -2.07 10.75
N PRO A 572 10.32 -1.04 10.80
CA PRO A 572 9.56 -0.57 9.64
C PRO A 572 10.34 0.45 8.79
N ASP A 573 11.52 0.91 9.24
CA ASP A 573 12.32 1.97 8.62
C ASP A 573 13.71 1.49 8.17
N VAL A 574 14.38 2.24 7.28
CA VAL A 574 15.64 1.80 6.65
C VAL A 574 16.74 1.64 7.71
N LEU A 575 16.86 2.63 8.60
CA LEU A 575 17.95 2.70 9.57
C LEU A 575 17.83 1.60 10.62
N GLY A 576 16.63 1.34 11.13
CA GLY A 576 16.39 0.24 12.04
C GLY A 576 16.56 -1.14 11.39
N ASN A 577 16.19 -1.32 10.11
CA ASN A 577 16.44 -2.58 9.39
C ASN A 577 17.93 -2.91 9.28
N LEU A 578 18.79 -1.90 9.11
CA LEU A 578 20.25 -2.11 9.12
C LEU A 578 20.79 -2.47 10.52
N ILE A 579 20.24 -1.89 11.59
CA ILE A 579 20.62 -2.25 12.97
C ILE A 579 20.19 -3.69 13.28
N PHE A 580 18.91 -4.00 13.04
CA PHE A 580 18.31 -5.31 13.26
C PHE A 580 19.06 -6.42 12.51
N LEU A 581 19.49 -6.16 11.26
CA LEU A 581 20.28 -7.12 10.49
C LEU A 581 21.66 -7.41 11.11
N VAL A 582 22.33 -6.41 11.71
CA VAL A 582 23.62 -6.60 12.39
C VAL A 582 23.46 -7.59 13.54
N ASP A 583 22.41 -7.43 14.34
CA ASP A 583 22.19 -8.26 15.53
C ASP A 583 21.62 -9.65 15.16
N ALA A 584 20.76 -9.76 14.14
CA ALA A 584 20.35 -11.05 13.56
C ALA A 584 21.54 -11.87 13.03
N ILE A 585 22.46 -11.26 12.26
CA ILE A 585 23.65 -11.94 11.73
C ILE A 585 24.55 -12.45 12.89
N ARG A 586 24.74 -11.65 13.94
CA ARG A 586 25.56 -12.00 15.12
C ARG A 586 24.94 -13.12 15.96
N ASN A 587 23.62 -13.09 16.12
CA ASN A 587 22.87 -14.13 16.84
C ASN A 587 22.69 -15.42 16.04
N ASN A 588 23.08 -15.44 14.75
CA ASN A 588 22.83 -16.53 13.79
C ASN A 588 21.34 -16.76 13.51
N ASP A 589 20.49 -15.79 13.77
CA ASP A 589 19.07 -15.93 13.49
C ASP A 589 18.77 -15.55 12.04
N LYS A 590 18.08 -16.46 11.36
CA LYS A 590 17.84 -16.47 9.91
C LYS A 590 16.41 -16.14 9.56
N LYS A 591 15.49 -16.46 10.46
CA LYS A 591 14.07 -16.19 10.32
C LYS A 591 13.83 -14.67 10.10
N PRO A 592 14.47 -13.75 10.86
CA PRO A 592 14.36 -12.32 10.61
C PRO A 592 15.11 -11.81 9.37
N ILE A 593 16.23 -12.44 8.96
CA ILE A 593 17.00 -12.01 7.77
C ILE A 593 16.11 -12.01 6.52
N GLY A 594 15.22 -12.99 6.37
CA GLY A 594 14.23 -13.02 5.29
C GLY A 594 13.26 -11.82 5.31
N LYS A 595 12.76 -11.45 6.50
CA LYS A 595 11.88 -10.27 6.69
C LYS A 595 12.62 -8.95 6.38
N VAL A 596 13.90 -8.85 6.72
CA VAL A 596 14.75 -7.70 6.39
C VAL A 596 14.88 -7.54 4.89
N ILE A 597 15.19 -8.60 4.14
CA ILE A 597 15.40 -8.52 2.67
C ILE A 597 14.18 -7.91 1.97
N ALA A 598 12.96 -8.31 2.32
CA ALA A 598 11.73 -7.73 1.79
C ALA A 598 11.55 -6.25 2.19
N SER A 599 11.89 -5.90 3.43
CA SER A 599 11.78 -4.53 3.94
C SER A 599 12.83 -3.57 3.32
N LEU A 600 14.01 -4.09 2.96
CA LEU A 600 15.02 -3.35 2.19
C LEU A 600 14.57 -3.10 0.73
N ASP A 601 13.81 -4.02 0.11
CA ASP A 601 13.23 -3.79 -1.21
C ASP A 601 12.16 -2.69 -1.20
N SER A 602 11.26 -2.69 -0.20
CA SER A 602 10.33 -1.57 0.02
C SER A 602 11.07 -0.25 0.25
N SER A 603 12.19 -0.28 0.98
CA SER A 603 13.06 0.89 1.21
C SER A 603 13.69 1.43 -0.08
N ILE A 604 14.22 0.55 -0.95
CA ILE A 604 14.76 0.95 -2.27
C ILE A 604 13.66 1.58 -3.12
N ASN A 605 12.48 0.96 -3.18
CA ASN A 605 11.35 1.46 -3.98
C ASN A 605 10.88 2.84 -3.51
N HIS A 606 10.82 3.08 -2.20
CA HIS A 606 10.51 4.40 -1.65
C HIS A 606 11.53 5.47 -2.08
N ILE A 607 12.82 5.18 -1.93
CA ILE A 607 13.88 6.15 -2.29
C ILE A 607 13.88 6.40 -3.81
N LEU A 608 13.61 5.40 -4.65
CA LEU A 608 13.45 5.58 -6.09
C LEU A 608 12.26 6.51 -6.43
N ASN A 609 11.14 6.41 -5.71
CA ASN A 609 10.00 7.31 -5.87
C ASN A 609 10.32 8.76 -5.47
N GLU A 610 11.01 8.96 -4.35
CA GLU A 610 11.47 10.31 -3.93
C GLU A 610 12.48 10.90 -4.94
N ARG A 611 13.39 10.09 -5.48
CA ARG A 611 14.30 10.51 -6.56
C ARG A 611 13.54 10.90 -7.84
N ALA A 612 12.54 10.12 -8.25
CA ALA A 612 11.71 10.47 -9.40
C ALA A 612 10.96 11.79 -9.19
N SER A 613 10.43 12.03 -7.99
CA SER A 613 9.83 13.31 -7.56
C SER A 613 10.83 14.47 -7.66
N MET A 614 12.08 14.27 -7.23
CA MET A 614 13.15 15.26 -7.36
C MET A 614 13.56 15.53 -8.80
N GLN A 615 13.70 14.51 -9.64
CA GLN A 615 14.02 14.68 -11.05
C GLN A 615 12.91 15.46 -11.77
N ALA A 616 11.64 15.22 -11.43
CA ALA A 616 10.52 16.03 -11.92
C ALA A 616 10.62 17.52 -11.45
N LYS A 617 11.04 17.79 -10.21
CA LYS A 617 11.35 19.16 -9.75
C LYS A 617 12.52 19.78 -10.54
N MET A 618 13.57 19.01 -10.80
CA MET A 618 14.75 19.47 -11.54
C MET A 618 14.43 19.81 -13.01
N ILE A 619 13.59 19.01 -13.67
CA ILE A 619 13.06 19.29 -15.01
C ILE A 619 12.23 20.59 -15.02
N ARG A 620 11.38 20.81 -14.00
CA ARG A 620 10.61 22.06 -13.84
C ARG A 620 11.54 23.27 -13.65
N LEU A 621 12.58 23.14 -12.83
CA LEU A 621 13.59 24.19 -12.64
C LEU A 621 14.31 24.53 -13.95
N HIS A 622 14.80 23.52 -14.68
CA HIS A 622 15.49 23.73 -15.96
C HIS A 622 14.56 24.37 -17.02
N THR A 623 13.31 23.92 -17.10
CA THR A 623 12.30 24.47 -18.02
C THR A 623 11.90 25.91 -17.65
N ALA A 624 11.87 26.24 -16.35
CA ALA A 624 11.71 27.63 -15.90
C ALA A 624 12.94 28.47 -16.26
N GLU A 625 14.15 27.96 -16.06
CA GLU A 625 15.39 28.65 -16.42
C GLU A 625 15.45 28.99 -17.92
N SER A 626 15.15 28.03 -18.81
CA SER A 626 15.14 28.29 -20.26
C SER A 626 14.13 29.39 -20.64
N ARG A 627 12.89 29.31 -20.16
CA ARG A 627 11.86 30.33 -20.42
C ARG A 627 12.27 31.71 -19.89
N LEU A 628 12.91 31.76 -18.73
CA LEU A 628 13.42 33.00 -18.13
C LEU A 628 14.62 33.57 -18.90
N MET A 629 15.52 32.73 -19.41
CA MET A 629 16.61 33.16 -20.29
C MET A 629 16.07 33.77 -21.59
N ASP A 630 15.10 33.12 -22.22
CA ASP A 630 14.45 33.62 -23.45
C ASP A 630 13.75 34.97 -23.20
N TYR A 631 13.01 35.09 -22.10
CA TYR A 631 12.31 36.33 -21.75
C TYR A 631 13.28 37.46 -21.33
N SER A 632 14.38 37.14 -20.62
CA SER A 632 15.46 38.09 -20.33
C SER A 632 16.12 38.59 -21.62
N LEU A 633 16.35 37.71 -22.60
CA LEU A 633 16.87 38.08 -23.92
C LEU A 633 15.90 38.96 -24.72
N GLU A 634 14.60 38.66 -24.70
CA GLU A 634 13.57 39.50 -25.32
C GLU A 634 13.51 40.90 -24.68
N LEU A 635 13.44 40.97 -23.34
CA LEU A 635 13.47 42.24 -22.61
C LEU A 635 14.76 43.03 -22.85
N THR A 636 15.90 42.34 -23.00
CA THR A 636 17.19 42.98 -23.32
C THR A 636 17.20 43.55 -24.75
N LYS A 637 16.57 42.86 -25.72
CA LYS A 637 16.37 43.40 -27.07
C LYS A 637 15.46 44.62 -27.05
N LEU A 638 14.29 44.54 -26.39
CA LEU A 638 13.36 45.67 -26.25
C LEU A 638 14.01 46.86 -25.51
N LEU A 639 14.84 46.60 -24.50
CA LEU A 639 15.65 47.63 -23.84
C LEU A 639 16.64 48.28 -24.82
N SER A 640 17.36 47.48 -25.62
CA SER A 640 18.28 47.97 -26.64
C SER A 640 17.59 48.72 -27.79
N GLU A 641 16.36 48.36 -28.14
CA GLU A 641 15.53 49.06 -29.14
C GLU A 641 14.97 50.38 -28.60
N THR A 642 14.68 50.46 -27.29
CA THR A 642 14.16 51.68 -26.66
C THR A 642 15.23 52.67 -26.16
N GLU A 643 16.43 52.20 -25.81
CA GLU A 643 17.54 53.05 -25.39
C GLU A 643 18.64 53.22 -26.45
N GLY A 644 18.65 52.42 -27.52
CA GLY A 644 19.68 52.46 -28.55
C GLY A 644 19.74 53.81 -29.28
N GLU A 645 20.96 54.25 -29.59
CA GLU A 645 21.25 55.46 -30.35
C GLU A 645 22.05 55.04 -31.60
N ASP A 646 21.67 55.50 -32.80
CA ASP A 646 22.47 55.23 -34.00
C ASP A 646 23.73 56.11 -33.95
N LEU A 647 24.85 55.51 -33.53
CA LEU A 647 26.14 56.18 -33.44
C LEU A 647 26.62 56.75 -34.77
N SER A 648 26.12 56.27 -35.91
CA SER A 648 26.44 56.76 -37.26
C SER A 648 25.73 58.09 -37.54
N GLU A 649 24.43 58.14 -37.26
CA GLU A 649 23.63 59.36 -37.38
C GLU A 649 24.07 60.40 -36.33
N LEU A 650 24.26 59.97 -35.08
CA LEU A 650 24.73 60.82 -33.99
C LEU A 650 26.14 61.40 -34.25
N ALA A 651 27.06 60.63 -34.84
CA ALA A 651 28.38 61.14 -35.21
C ALA A 651 28.30 62.17 -36.36
N ALA A 652 27.41 61.96 -37.33
CA ALA A 652 27.17 62.93 -38.40
C ALA A 652 26.54 64.22 -37.85
N ASP A 653 25.57 64.11 -36.96
CA ASP A 653 24.95 65.26 -36.27
C ASP A 653 25.92 65.99 -35.35
N LEU A 654 26.77 65.28 -34.61
CA LEU A 654 27.80 65.88 -33.77
C LEU A 654 28.81 66.68 -34.61
N ALA A 655 29.29 66.11 -35.72
CA ALA A 655 30.21 66.80 -36.64
C ALA A 655 29.53 68.00 -37.32
N SER A 656 28.27 67.86 -37.74
CA SER A 656 27.44 68.95 -38.26
C SER A 656 27.31 70.09 -37.23
N HIS A 657 27.00 69.74 -35.98
CA HIS A 657 26.90 70.72 -34.89
C HIS A 657 28.23 71.33 -34.48
N GLU A 658 29.36 70.62 -34.57
CA GLU A 658 30.71 71.17 -34.38
C GLU A 658 31.05 72.20 -35.47
N HIS A 659 30.73 71.91 -36.73
CA HIS A 659 30.88 72.84 -37.85
C HIS A 659 29.94 74.05 -37.71
N ILE A 660 28.68 73.85 -37.34
CA ILE A 660 27.71 74.93 -37.09
C ILE A 660 28.15 75.80 -35.90
N PHE A 661 28.66 75.20 -34.83
CA PHE A 661 29.19 75.91 -33.66
C PHE A 661 30.41 76.76 -34.03
N SER A 662 31.36 76.18 -34.78
CA SER A 662 32.54 76.88 -35.30
C SER A 662 32.17 78.02 -36.26
N ALA A 663 31.20 77.80 -37.15
CA ALA A 663 30.67 78.83 -38.04
C ALA A 663 29.92 79.93 -37.27
N ALA A 664 29.15 79.57 -36.24
CA ALA A 664 28.45 80.50 -35.37
C ALA A 664 29.40 81.35 -34.53
N LEU A 665 30.50 80.78 -34.01
CA LEU A 665 31.59 81.52 -33.36
C LEU A 665 32.23 82.54 -34.31
N ASN A 666 32.58 82.11 -35.52
CA ASN A 666 33.16 82.98 -36.56
C ASN A 666 32.19 84.09 -37.01
N SER A 667 30.89 83.80 -37.08
CA SER A 667 29.84 84.76 -37.42
C SER A 667 29.57 85.74 -36.26
N ALA A 668 29.51 85.24 -35.03
CA ALA A 668 29.40 86.06 -33.82
C ALA A 668 30.61 87.01 -33.70
N ALA A 669 31.83 86.54 -33.97
CA ALA A 669 33.02 87.39 -34.01
C ALA A 669 32.91 88.53 -35.05
N ARG A 670 32.28 88.28 -36.21
CA ARG A 670 32.02 89.32 -37.23
C ARG A 670 30.85 90.25 -36.90
N ILE A 671 29.86 89.81 -36.13
CA ILE A 671 28.71 90.64 -35.69
C ILE A 671 29.04 91.46 -34.43
N ILE A 672 29.92 90.95 -33.58
CA ILE A 672 30.40 91.61 -32.35
C ILE A 672 31.58 92.55 -32.65
N GLN A 673 32.27 92.38 -33.79
CA GLN A 673 33.12 93.44 -34.34
C GLN A 673 32.26 94.70 -34.58
N PRO A 674 32.55 95.84 -33.92
CA PRO A 674 31.98 97.10 -34.35
C PRO A 674 32.49 97.39 -35.76
N SER A 675 31.60 97.63 -36.72
CA SER A 675 32.05 98.13 -38.02
C SER A 675 32.73 99.47 -37.77
N LEU A 676 33.96 99.64 -38.25
CA LEU A 676 34.80 100.78 -37.88
C LEU A 676 34.18 102.13 -38.30
N MET A 677 33.23 102.12 -39.25
CA MET A 677 32.47 103.31 -39.68
C MET A 677 31.28 103.69 -38.78
N ASP A 678 30.77 102.80 -37.94
CA ASP A 678 29.71 103.14 -36.96
C ASP A 678 30.28 103.73 -35.65
N PHE A 679 31.61 103.70 -35.47
CA PHE A 679 32.29 104.40 -34.36
C PHE A 679 32.74 105.83 -34.75
N ILE A 680 32.62 106.22 -36.02
CA ILE A 680 33.05 107.54 -36.54
C ILE A 680 31.81 108.32 -37.04
N ARG A 681 30.75 108.38 -36.21
CA ARG A 681 29.63 109.31 -36.35
C ARG A 681 29.13 109.83 -35.00
#